data_AF-A0A1D6GZY5-F1
#
_entry.id   AF-A0A1D6GZY5-F1
#
_cell.length_a   1.000
_cell.length_b   1.000
_cell.length_c   1.000
_cell.angle_alpha   90.00
_cell.angle_beta   90.00
_cell.angle_gamma   90.00
#
_symmetry.space_group_name_H-M   'P 1'
#
loop_
_entity.id
_entity.type
_entity.pdbx_description
1 polymer ?
#
loop_
_entity_poly.entity_id
_entity_poly.type
_entity_poly.pdbx_seq_one_letter_code
_entity_poly.pdbx_strand_id
1 'polypeptide(L)'
;MTKNPMMLRSLALPFTVLEWTLPAAPRPGQNASSKQSSTSKERSAEASGAESSDETCESFAFALVNGALGVFEVHGRRIRDFRPKWPSSSFASSDGLVTAMAYRLPHVVMGDRSGNIRWWDVTSGLSSSFSTHREGIRRIKFSPVVHGDRSRGRIAVLFYDNTFSIFDLDSPDPLANALLQPQSPGTLVLELDWLSTRTRKDEPLMLCIAGADSSFRLIEVNIDAKGSSISKPVATKERFRPMPFCLPVLFPTAHALALRMILQLGVKPSWFECNSSDKLTGDSFKVAPTFGDLRSYMIETTLPPIGDAVVAELLLKVLEPYRKEGCILDDGRASLYSAIVNKGACARFAFAAAIFGDFQEALFWLQLPQALRHFLGKSTSRSREKISQSSLHPDSEQSSRFNRIASRERSASEKFTKNAANYGQLSSMAFNQEQLWFNASERIPWHDKLDGEDALQKHVHELVSLGNLEAAVSLLLSTPPEGSNFYPNALRAVVLSSAVSQSLHELAVKVVAANMVRTDKSLSGTHLLCAVGRYQEACSQLQDAGCWNDAATLAASHLHGSDYARVLQRWADYVLRGEHNMWRALILYVAAGALPEALDTLRKSQRPDTAAMFLLACHETYSQALSESEPEDDTSVLALTPTPEQTEKLRFPSKNVADEDLIAVSEVFGQYQQKLVHLCMDAEPTSD
;
A
#
# COMPACT_ATOMS: atom_id res chain seq x y z
N MET A 1 -12.49 -2.86 10.38
CA MET A 1 -11.21 -2.85 11.13
C MET A 1 -10.32 -3.94 10.57
N THR A 2 -9.48 -3.60 9.60
CA THR A 2 -8.42 -4.45 9.08
C THR A 2 -7.33 -4.53 10.15
N LYS A 3 -7.37 -5.57 10.98
CA LYS A 3 -6.30 -5.84 11.94
C LYS A 3 -5.06 -6.19 11.14
N ASN A 4 -4.04 -5.33 11.18
CA ASN A 4 -2.74 -5.66 10.61
C ASN A 4 -2.22 -6.93 11.32
N PRO A 5 -1.72 -7.93 10.57
CA PRO A 5 -1.15 -9.13 11.16
C PRO A 5 0.03 -8.73 12.05
N MET A 6 -0.01 -9.13 13.32
CA MET A 6 1.06 -8.87 14.28
C MET A 6 1.99 -10.09 14.31
N MET A 7 3.25 -9.89 13.98
CA MET A 7 4.27 -10.95 14.06
C MET A 7 4.48 -11.32 15.53
N LEU A 8 4.06 -12.54 15.93
CA LEU A 8 4.21 -13.03 17.30
C LEU A 8 5.58 -13.64 17.57
N ARG A 9 6.13 -14.36 16.59
CA ARG A 9 7.42 -15.06 16.69
C ARG A 9 8.02 -15.28 15.31
N SER A 10 9.34 -15.18 15.21
CA SER A 10 10.11 -15.58 14.04
C SER A 10 10.90 -16.86 14.34
N LEU A 11 10.87 -17.83 13.41
CA LEU A 11 11.63 -19.07 13.49
C LEU A 11 12.41 -19.23 12.19
N ALA A 12 13.74 -19.26 12.29
CA ALA A 12 14.63 -19.53 11.18
C ALA A 12 14.93 -21.04 11.15
N LEU A 13 14.13 -21.80 10.40
CA LEU A 13 14.39 -23.21 10.13
C LEU A 13 14.81 -23.37 8.67
N PRO A 14 15.82 -24.21 8.36
CA PRO A 14 16.25 -24.46 6.99
C PRO A 14 15.26 -25.42 6.31
N PHE A 15 14.14 -24.88 5.84
CA PHE A 15 13.14 -25.63 5.10
C PHE A 15 13.65 -25.98 3.70
N THR A 16 13.46 -27.21 3.27
CA THR A 16 13.60 -27.59 1.85
C THR A 16 12.25 -27.52 1.14
N VAL A 17 11.18 -27.89 1.84
CA VAL A 17 9.82 -27.90 1.32
C VAL A 17 8.82 -27.54 2.42
N LEU A 18 7.77 -26.82 2.04
CA LEU A 18 6.62 -26.48 2.87
C LEU A 18 5.34 -26.66 2.03
N GLU A 19 4.35 -27.36 2.56
CA GLU A 19 3.03 -27.52 1.93
C GLU A 19 1.93 -27.16 2.93
N TRP A 20 1.00 -26.31 2.50
CA TRP A 20 -0.18 -25.90 3.28
C TRP A 20 -1.41 -26.65 2.81
N THR A 21 -2.17 -27.20 3.75
CA THR A 21 -3.44 -27.87 3.45
C THR A 21 -4.58 -27.20 4.20
N LEU A 22 -5.59 -26.81 3.44
CA LEU A 22 -6.84 -26.30 3.97
C LEU A 22 -7.75 -27.48 4.37
N PRO A 23 -8.58 -27.35 5.42
CA PRO A 23 -9.52 -28.40 5.79
C PRO A 23 -10.44 -28.73 4.62
N ALA A 24 -10.62 -30.03 4.36
CA ALA A 24 -11.74 -30.49 3.55
C ALA A 24 -13.04 -30.05 4.24
N ALA A 25 -14.01 -29.57 3.46
CA ALA A 25 -15.29 -29.02 3.92
C ALA A 25 -15.91 -29.79 5.11
N PRO A 26 -16.60 -29.09 6.04
CA PRO A 26 -17.03 -29.64 7.33
C PRO A 26 -17.82 -30.93 7.16
N ARG A 27 -17.49 -31.91 8.01
CA ARG A 27 -18.22 -33.18 8.07
C ARG A 27 -19.63 -32.86 8.60
N PRO A 28 -20.72 -33.11 7.85
CA PRO A 28 -22.03 -33.11 8.47
C PRO A 28 -22.03 -34.19 9.56
N GLY A 29 -22.34 -33.78 10.80
CA GLY A 29 -22.23 -34.61 11.99
C GLY A 29 -22.84 -35.98 11.78
N GLN A 30 -22.04 -37.03 11.97
CA GLN A 30 -22.57 -38.38 12.00
C GLN A 30 -23.45 -38.51 13.24
N ASN A 31 -24.76 -38.59 12.95
CA ASN A 31 -25.80 -38.92 13.89
C ASN A 31 -25.42 -40.12 14.77
N ALA A 32 -25.73 -39.94 16.05
CA ALA A 32 -25.84 -40.99 17.03
C ALA A 32 -26.61 -42.22 16.50
N SER A 33 -26.08 -43.41 16.73
CA SER A 33 -26.90 -44.61 16.88
C SER A 33 -26.31 -45.52 17.96
N SER A 34 -26.98 -45.47 19.11
CA SER A 34 -27.37 -46.59 19.96
C SER A 34 -26.33 -47.69 20.27
N LYS A 35 -25.79 -47.66 21.49
CA LYS A 35 -25.78 -48.85 22.35
C LYS A 35 -26.17 -48.47 23.78
N GLN A 36 -27.33 -48.97 24.20
CA GLN A 36 -27.76 -49.04 25.60
C GLN A 36 -26.72 -49.82 26.40
N SER A 37 -26.30 -49.28 27.55
CA SER A 37 -26.25 -50.06 28.79
C SER A 37 -26.27 -49.12 30.00
N SER A 38 -27.07 -49.54 30.97
CA SER A 38 -27.40 -48.96 32.26
C SER A 38 -26.20 -48.62 33.14
N THR A 39 -26.26 -47.49 33.85
CA THR A 39 -26.46 -47.47 35.32
C THR A 39 -26.50 -46.04 35.85
N SER A 40 -27.47 -45.81 36.72
CA SER A 40 -27.77 -44.56 37.43
C SER A 40 -26.73 -44.23 38.51
N LYS A 41 -26.29 -42.97 38.55
CA LYS A 41 -26.02 -42.24 39.80
C LYS A 41 -25.92 -40.74 39.53
N GLU A 42 -26.91 -40.01 40.04
CA GLU A 42 -26.90 -38.55 40.16
C GLU A 42 -25.77 -38.09 41.09
N ARG A 43 -24.99 -37.08 40.65
CA ARG A 43 -24.49 -36.03 41.54
C ARG A 43 -24.08 -34.78 40.75
N SER A 44 -24.78 -33.71 41.11
CA SER A 44 -24.57 -32.26 41.06
C SER A 44 -23.28 -31.66 40.49
N ALA A 45 -23.51 -30.56 39.75
CA ALA A 45 -22.73 -29.31 39.67
C ALA A 45 -21.38 -29.29 38.90
N GLU A 46 -21.35 -28.65 37.73
CA GLU A 46 -20.90 -27.25 37.52
C GLU A 46 -20.83 -26.92 36.02
N ALA A 47 -21.07 -25.65 35.69
CA ALA A 47 -21.20 -25.15 34.35
C ALA A 47 -19.84 -25.00 33.63
N SER A 48 -19.77 -25.45 32.38
CA SER A 48 -18.94 -24.82 31.36
C SER A 48 -19.62 -24.98 30.01
N GLY A 49 -20.18 -23.88 29.49
CA GLY A 49 -20.69 -23.81 28.13
C GLY A 49 -19.56 -24.05 27.13
N ALA A 50 -19.51 -25.26 26.58
CA ALA A 50 -18.73 -25.54 25.38
C ALA A 50 -19.60 -25.18 24.18
N GLU A 51 -19.45 -23.95 23.69
CA GLU A 51 -19.83 -23.61 22.33
C GLU A 51 -18.99 -24.50 21.40
N SER A 52 -19.65 -25.45 20.74
CA SER A 52 -19.05 -26.25 19.67
C SER A 52 -18.87 -25.36 18.44
N SER A 53 -17.85 -24.50 18.43
CA SER A 53 -17.34 -23.95 17.20
C SER A 53 -16.60 -25.07 16.47
N ASP A 54 -17.13 -25.45 15.32
CA ASP A 54 -16.46 -26.32 14.35
C ASP A 54 -15.27 -25.49 13.80
N GLU A 55 -14.20 -25.36 14.60
CA GLU A 55 -13.02 -24.59 14.20
C GLU A 55 -12.34 -25.32 13.05
N THR A 56 -12.36 -24.70 11.88
CA THR A 56 -11.62 -25.14 10.70
C THR A 56 -10.15 -25.33 11.07
N CYS A 57 -9.71 -26.59 11.12
CA CYS A 57 -8.32 -26.95 11.39
C CYS A 57 -7.54 -26.98 10.08
N GLU A 58 -6.56 -26.09 9.95
CA GLU A 58 -5.59 -26.11 8.85
C GLU A 58 -4.35 -26.92 9.27
N SER A 59 -3.58 -27.41 8.31
CA SER A 59 -2.34 -28.13 8.61
C SER A 59 -1.23 -27.73 7.66
N PHE A 60 -0.04 -27.51 8.20
CA PHE A 60 1.17 -27.30 7.40
C PHE A 60 2.14 -28.45 7.61
N ALA A 61 2.61 -29.05 6.53
CA ALA A 61 3.62 -30.09 6.52
C ALA A 61 4.93 -29.55 5.96
N PHE A 62 6.07 -29.98 6.49
CA PHE A 62 7.37 -29.48 6.06
C PHE A 62 8.47 -30.54 6.15
N ALA A 63 9.51 -30.30 5.34
CA ALA A 63 10.77 -31.02 5.40
C ALA A 63 11.93 -30.03 5.61
N LEU A 64 12.91 -30.44 6.41
CA LEU A 64 14.12 -29.67 6.70
C LEU A 64 15.33 -30.23 5.94
N VAL A 65 16.37 -29.42 5.78
CA VAL A 65 17.63 -29.82 5.09
C VAL A 65 18.30 -31.03 5.75
N ASN A 66 18.10 -31.24 7.05
CA ASN A 66 18.62 -32.40 7.78
C ASN A 66 17.75 -33.67 7.62
N GLY A 67 16.70 -33.64 6.80
CA GLY A 67 15.77 -34.75 6.58
C GLY A 67 14.66 -34.87 7.64
N ALA A 68 14.62 -33.99 8.64
CA ALA A 68 13.55 -33.99 9.62
C ALA A 68 12.23 -33.53 8.99
N LEU A 69 11.15 -34.21 9.35
CA LEU A 69 9.79 -33.93 8.89
C LEU A 69 8.92 -33.49 10.06
N GLY A 70 7.96 -32.61 9.78
CA GLY A 70 7.00 -32.20 10.78
C GLY A 70 5.68 -31.76 10.16
N VAL A 71 4.64 -31.76 11.00
CA VAL A 71 3.33 -31.23 10.67
C VAL A 71 2.85 -30.39 11.85
N PHE A 72 2.38 -29.19 11.59
CA PHE A 72 1.64 -28.44 12.60
C PHE A 72 0.20 -28.24 12.18
N GLU A 73 -0.68 -28.23 13.16
CA GLU A 73 -2.09 -27.92 13.00
C GLU A 73 -2.37 -26.50 13.49
N VAL A 74 -3.08 -25.74 12.67
CA VAL A 74 -3.50 -24.37 12.98
C VAL A 74 -4.99 -24.39 13.28
N HIS A 75 -5.32 -24.13 14.55
CA HIS A 75 -6.69 -24.02 15.05
C HIS A 75 -6.96 -22.56 15.42
N GLY A 76 -7.57 -21.81 14.50
CA GLY A 76 -7.82 -20.38 14.67
C GLY A 76 -6.52 -19.60 14.94
N ARG A 77 -6.30 -19.18 16.20
CA ARG A 77 -5.08 -18.46 16.63
C ARG A 77 -4.02 -19.34 17.30
N ARG A 78 -4.25 -20.65 17.42
CA ARG A 78 -3.37 -21.58 18.12
C ARG A 78 -2.67 -22.50 17.13
N ILE A 79 -1.36 -22.65 17.28
CA ILE A 79 -0.55 -23.63 16.54
C ILE A 79 -0.27 -24.80 17.48
N ARG A 80 -0.57 -26.02 17.03
CA ARG A 80 -0.28 -27.27 17.76
C ARG A 80 0.71 -28.10 16.95
N ASP A 81 1.66 -28.70 17.65
CA ASP A 81 2.55 -29.72 17.09
C ASP A 81 1.75 -31.01 16.94
N PHE A 82 1.50 -31.43 15.69
CA PHE A 82 0.86 -32.70 15.41
C PHE A 82 1.96 -33.74 15.30
N ARG A 83 1.84 -34.82 16.08
CA ARG A 83 2.84 -35.90 16.14
C ARG A 83 2.33 -37.12 15.36
N PRO A 84 2.43 -37.13 14.03
CA PRO A 84 2.04 -38.27 13.22
C PRO A 84 2.99 -39.45 13.49
N LYS A 85 2.54 -40.67 13.18
CA LYS A 85 3.39 -41.84 13.21
C LYS A 85 4.30 -41.84 11.98
N TRP A 86 5.43 -41.14 12.09
CA TRP A 86 6.47 -41.20 11.08
C TRP A 86 7.06 -42.63 11.00
N PRO A 87 7.40 -43.12 9.80
CA PRO A 87 8.10 -44.39 9.66
C PRO A 87 9.39 -44.41 10.53
N SER A 88 9.65 -45.54 11.19
CA SER A 88 10.75 -45.72 12.15
C SER A 88 12.15 -45.46 11.56
N SER A 89 12.29 -45.48 10.24
CA SER A 89 13.46 -44.97 9.53
C SER A 89 13.41 -43.44 9.49
N SER A 90 13.75 -42.81 10.62
CA SER A 90 14.15 -41.39 10.59
C SER A 90 15.27 -41.28 9.56
N PHE A 91 14.98 -40.54 8.48
CA PHE A 91 15.82 -40.42 7.30
C PHE A 91 17.27 -40.15 7.69
N ALA A 92 18.13 -41.13 7.47
CA ALA A 92 19.56 -40.87 7.47
C ALA A 92 19.83 -39.91 6.31
N SER A 93 20.79 -39.00 6.49
CA SER A 93 21.26 -38.07 5.46
C SER A 93 21.67 -38.73 4.13
N SER A 94 21.72 -40.06 4.07
CA SER A 94 21.99 -40.88 2.89
C SER A 94 20.81 -41.04 1.92
N ASP A 95 19.57 -40.74 2.32
CA ASP A 95 18.36 -41.03 1.51
C ASP A 95 17.97 -39.92 0.50
N GLY A 96 18.82 -38.91 0.32
CA GLY A 96 18.62 -37.83 -0.64
C GLY A 96 17.83 -36.64 -0.06
N LEU A 97 18.14 -35.43 -0.55
CA LEU A 97 17.46 -34.20 -0.12
C LEU A 97 16.01 -34.20 -0.64
N VAL A 98 15.05 -33.95 0.25
CA VAL A 98 13.64 -33.81 -0.09
C VAL A 98 13.43 -32.49 -0.83
N THR A 99 12.98 -32.58 -2.08
CA THR A 99 12.80 -31.42 -2.98
C THR A 99 11.33 -31.10 -3.24
N ALA A 100 10.42 -32.06 -3.03
CA ALA A 100 8.97 -31.84 -3.14
C ALA A 100 8.16 -32.64 -2.11
N MET A 101 6.99 -32.13 -1.75
CA MET A 101 6.06 -32.75 -0.80
C MET A 101 4.62 -32.40 -1.18
N ALA A 102 3.72 -33.35 -1.01
CA ALA A 102 2.28 -33.13 -1.04
C ALA A 102 1.65 -33.78 0.20
N TYR A 103 0.75 -33.06 0.85
CA TYR A 103 0.08 -33.51 2.08
C TYR A 103 -1.44 -33.57 1.85
N ARG A 104 -2.09 -34.67 2.26
CA ARG A 104 -3.55 -34.84 2.23
C ARG A 104 -3.95 -35.86 3.28
N LEU A 105 -4.33 -35.40 4.47
CA LEU A 105 -4.62 -36.29 5.61
C LEU A 105 -5.52 -37.49 5.20
N PRO A 106 -5.13 -38.74 5.50
CA PRO A 106 -3.94 -39.15 6.25
C PRO A 106 -2.69 -39.45 5.40
N HIS A 107 -2.73 -39.22 4.09
CA HIS A 107 -1.67 -39.55 3.16
C HIS A 107 -0.67 -38.40 2.98
N VAL A 108 0.60 -38.76 2.85
CA VAL A 108 1.65 -37.81 2.48
C VAL A 108 2.55 -38.43 1.45
N VAL A 109 3.02 -37.62 0.52
CA VAL A 109 3.92 -38.01 -0.55
C VAL A 109 5.10 -37.07 -0.57
N MET A 110 6.30 -37.61 -0.77
CA MET A 110 7.54 -36.88 -0.90
C MET A 110 8.30 -37.31 -2.15
N GLY A 111 9.05 -36.36 -2.70
CA GLY A 111 10.01 -36.58 -3.78
C GLY A 111 11.39 -36.08 -3.40
N ASP A 112 12.42 -36.80 -3.82
CA ASP A 112 13.82 -36.44 -3.62
C ASP A 112 14.49 -35.92 -4.91
N ARG A 113 15.71 -35.40 -4.75
CA ARG A 113 16.59 -34.97 -5.86
C ARG A 113 17.00 -36.12 -6.78
N SER A 114 16.89 -37.37 -6.36
CA SER A 114 17.26 -38.56 -7.13
C SER A 114 16.09 -39.15 -7.93
N GLY A 115 14.90 -38.56 -7.86
CA GLY A 115 13.73 -39.01 -8.59
C GLY A 115 12.94 -40.13 -7.88
N ASN A 116 13.16 -40.39 -6.60
CA ASN A 116 12.38 -41.37 -5.84
C ASN A 116 11.16 -40.73 -5.19
N ILE A 117 10.04 -41.42 -5.28
CA ILE A 117 8.79 -41.04 -4.64
C ILE A 117 8.52 -41.98 -3.47
N ARG A 118 8.21 -41.40 -2.31
CA ARG A 118 7.84 -42.12 -1.09
C ARG A 118 6.50 -41.62 -0.59
N TRP A 119 5.63 -42.51 -0.14
CA TRP A 119 4.38 -42.12 0.48
C TRP A 119 4.09 -42.96 1.73
N TRP A 120 3.35 -42.37 2.65
CA TRP A 120 2.95 -43.04 3.87
C TRP A 120 1.57 -42.57 4.33
N ASP A 121 0.95 -43.42 5.13
CA ASP A 121 -0.26 -43.12 5.88
C ASP A 121 0.12 -42.77 7.32
N VAL A 122 -0.17 -41.54 7.71
CA VAL A 122 0.09 -40.97 9.04
C VAL A 122 -0.62 -41.71 10.17
N THR A 123 -1.77 -42.32 9.88
CA THR A 123 -2.60 -43.00 10.88
C THR A 123 -2.13 -44.43 11.13
N SER A 124 -1.85 -45.18 10.05
CA SER A 124 -1.39 -46.57 10.12
C SER A 124 0.12 -46.71 10.25
N GLY A 125 0.90 -45.72 9.82
CA GLY A 125 2.36 -45.78 9.75
C GLY A 125 2.90 -46.62 8.58
N LEU A 126 2.03 -47.08 7.67
CA LEU A 126 2.44 -47.85 6.50
C LEU A 126 3.11 -46.93 5.48
N SER A 127 4.30 -47.31 5.01
CA SER A 127 5.08 -46.59 4.00
C SER A 127 5.35 -47.45 2.77
N SER A 128 5.48 -46.81 1.61
CA SER A 128 5.87 -47.43 0.35
C SER A 128 6.67 -46.44 -0.50
N SER A 129 7.45 -46.97 -1.45
CA SER A 129 8.33 -46.16 -2.29
C SER A 129 8.53 -46.79 -3.67
N PHE A 130 8.72 -45.96 -4.69
CA PHE A 130 9.23 -46.39 -6.00
C PHE A 130 10.19 -45.35 -6.56
N SER A 131 11.10 -45.78 -7.44
CA SER A 131 11.95 -44.88 -8.21
C SER A 131 11.29 -44.57 -9.55
N THR A 132 11.27 -43.30 -9.94
CA THR A 132 10.76 -42.91 -11.26
C THR A 132 11.76 -43.20 -12.38
N HIS A 133 13.03 -43.46 -12.04
CA HIS A 133 14.16 -43.55 -12.97
C HIS A 133 14.33 -42.29 -13.86
N ARG A 134 13.80 -41.14 -13.42
CA ARG A 134 13.94 -39.83 -14.05
C ARG A 134 14.79 -38.90 -13.20
N GLU A 135 14.91 -37.63 -13.62
CA GLU A 135 15.55 -36.59 -12.85
C GLU A 135 14.82 -36.32 -11.51
N GLY A 136 15.43 -35.50 -10.66
CA GLY A 136 14.86 -35.12 -9.36
C GLY A 136 13.48 -34.49 -9.46
N ILE A 137 12.72 -34.61 -8.39
CA ILE A 137 11.33 -34.18 -8.35
C ILE A 137 11.24 -32.72 -7.91
N ARG A 138 10.61 -31.87 -8.71
CA ARG A 138 10.44 -30.44 -8.46
C ARG A 138 9.11 -30.12 -7.75
N ARG A 139 8.00 -30.77 -8.14
CA ARG A 139 6.67 -30.58 -7.53
C ARG A 139 5.89 -31.88 -7.46
N ILE A 140 5.00 -31.97 -6.46
CA ILE A 140 4.01 -33.04 -6.33
C ILE A 140 2.69 -32.39 -5.92
N LYS A 141 1.59 -32.76 -6.60
CA LYS A 141 0.23 -32.31 -6.24
C LYS A 141 -0.76 -33.46 -6.25
N PHE A 142 -1.54 -33.58 -5.18
CA PHE A 142 -2.62 -34.57 -5.10
C PHE A 142 -3.80 -34.17 -5.98
N SER A 143 -4.33 -35.13 -6.72
CA SER A 143 -5.58 -34.96 -7.46
C SER A 143 -6.76 -34.65 -6.52
N PRO A 144 -7.74 -33.83 -6.92
CA PRO A 144 -8.93 -33.57 -6.13
C PRO A 144 -9.75 -34.84 -5.91
N VAL A 145 -10.22 -34.99 -4.68
CA VAL A 145 -10.90 -36.20 -4.21
C VAL A 145 -12.29 -35.83 -3.68
N VAL A 146 -13.28 -36.64 -4.05
CA VAL A 146 -14.68 -36.45 -3.63
C VAL A 146 -14.89 -36.99 -2.22
N HIS A 147 -15.82 -36.40 -1.46
CA HIS A 147 -16.16 -36.86 -0.11
C HIS A 147 -16.45 -38.37 -0.06
N GLY A 148 -15.85 -39.05 0.92
CA GLY A 148 -16.00 -40.49 1.13
C GLY A 148 -15.12 -41.38 0.26
N ASP A 149 -14.26 -40.82 -0.59
CA ASP A 149 -13.25 -41.60 -1.28
C ASP A 149 -12.11 -41.99 -0.34
N ARG A 150 -11.80 -43.28 -0.29
CA ARG A 150 -10.76 -43.87 0.57
C ARG A 150 -9.48 -44.20 -0.20
N SER A 151 -9.40 -43.74 -1.45
CA SER A 151 -8.22 -43.83 -2.30
C SER A 151 -7.01 -43.13 -1.66
N ARG A 152 -5.82 -43.72 -1.79
CA ARG A 152 -4.54 -43.02 -1.56
C ARG A 152 -4.37 -41.87 -2.53
N GLY A 153 -5.07 -41.95 -3.66
CA GLY A 153 -5.25 -40.87 -4.61
C GLY A 153 -4.15 -40.86 -5.67
N ARG A 154 -4.31 -39.96 -6.64
CA ARG A 154 -3.36 -39.77 -7.73
C ARG A 154 -2.50 -38.56 -7.44
N ILE A 155 -1.29 -38.58 -7.97
CA ILE A 155 -0.35 -37.48 -7.87
C ILE A 155 0.07 -37.03 -9.27
N ALA A 156 0.09 -35.72 -9.48
CA ALA A 156 0.83 -35.12 -10.59
C ALA A 156 2.23 -34.76 -10.08
N VAL A 157 3.24 -35.14 -10.84
CA VAL A 157 4.65 -34.97 -10.49
C VAL A 157 5.34 -34.17 -11.59
N LEU A 158 5.98 -33.07 -11.23
CA LEU A 158 6.83 -32.25 -12.10
C LEU A 158 8.30 -32.55 -11.80
N PHE A 159 9.09 -32.82 -12.82
CA PHE A 159 10.52 -33.12 -12.73
C PHE A 159 11.37 -31.87 -13.00
N TYR A 160 12.66 -31.92 -12.66
CA TYR A 160 13.59 -30.81 -12.95
C TYR A 160 13.85 -30.59 -14.44
N ASP A 161 13.68 -31.62 -15.27
CA ASP A 161 13.76 -31.54 -16.73
C ASP A 161 12.53 -30.83 -17.37
N ASN A 162 11.67 -30.23 -16.55
CA ASN A 162 10.41 -29.59 -16.94
C ASN A 162 9.41 -30.54 -17.62
N THR A 163 9.56 -31.85 -17.47
CA THR A 163 8.52 -32.82 -17.85
C THR A 163 7.62 -33.14 -16.66
N PHE A 164 6.44 -33.68 -16.91
CA PHE A 164 5.53 -34.12 -15.84
C PHE A 164 4.96 -35.52 -16.10
N SER A 165 4.48 -36.17 -15.05
CA SER A 165 3.80 -37.48 -15.14
C SER A 165 2.75 -37.61 -14.04
N ILE A 166 1.74 -38.45 -14.27
CA ILE A 166 0.66 -38.70 -13.31
C ILE A 166 0.72 -40.15 -12.85
N PHE A 167 0.81 -40.36 -11.54
CA PHE A 167 0.89 -41.69 -10.92
C PHE A 167 -0.35 -41.99 -10.07
N ASP A 168 -0.81 -43.24 -10.11
CA ASP A 168 -1.88 -43.75 -9.26
C ASP A 168 -1.28 -44.57 -8.09
N LEU A 169 -1.40 -44.06 -6.86
CA LEU A 169 -0.81 -44.68 -5.67
C LEU A 169 -1.61 -45.87 -5.13
N ASP A 170 -2.81 -46.09 -5.66
CA ASP A 170 -3.63 -47.27 -5.37
C ASP A 170 -3.32 -48.45 -6.31
N SER A 171 -2.56 -48.21 -7.38
CA SER A 171 -2.08 -49.26 -8.29
C SER A 171 -1.02 -50.15 -7.62
N PRO A 172 -1.00 -51.47 -7.87
CA PRO A 172 0.04 -52.36 -7.37
C PRO A 172 1.43 -52.02 -7.95
N ASP A 173 1.46 -51.43 -9.15
CA ASP A 173 2.69 -50.89 -9.77
C ASP A 173 2.37 -49.49 -10.32
N PRO A 174 2.66 -48.42 -9.54
CA PRO A 174 2.43 -47.04 -9.97
C PRO A 174 3.25 -46.64 -11.19
N LEU A 175 4.45 -47.22 -11.38
CA LEU A 175 5.36 -46.84 -12.46
C LEU A 175 4.88 -47.41 -13.80
N ALA A 176 4.50 -48.69 -13.82
CA ALA A 176 3.98 -49.33 -15.04
C ALA A 176 2.60 -48.78 -15.47
N ASN A 177 1.84 -48.21 -14.53
CA ASN A 177 0.49 -47.69 -14.76
C ASN A 177 0.44 -46.15 -14.70
N ALA A 178 1.52 -45.47 -15.09
CA ALA A 178 1.53 -44.02 -15.22
C ALA A 178 0.45 -43.57 -16.21
N LEU A 179 -0.51 -42.78 -15.74
CA LEU A 179 -1.71 -42.37 -16.49
C LEU A 179 -1.37 -41.36 -17.60
N LEU A 180 -0.20 -40.72 -17.52
CA LEU A 180 0.28 -39.76 -18.49
C LEU A 180 1.81 -39.86 -18.54
N GLN A 181 2.33 -40.42 -19.64
CA GLN A 181 3.72 -40.21 -20.06
C GLN A 181 3.72 -39.01 -21.04
N PRO A 182 4.74 -38.14 -21.04
CA PRO A 182 4.74 -36.93 -21.86
C PRO A 182 4.54 -37.29 -23.34
N GLN A 183 3.35 -37.01 -23.87
CA GLN A 183 2.96 -37.30 -25.25
C GLN A 183 3.04 -36.05 -26.16
N SER A 184 3.36 -34.88 -25.60
CA SER A 184 3.67 -33.69 -26.39
C SER A 184 5.20 -33.53 -26.46
N PRO A 185 5.89 -34.08 -27.47
CA PRO A 185 7.27 -33.69 -27.74
C PRO A 185 7.29 -32.18 -28.00
N GLY A 186 7.88 -31.40 -27.08
CA GLY A 186 8.12 -29.96 -27.24
C GLY A 186 7.66 -29.06 -26.09
N THR A 187 6.61 -29.42 -25.33
CA THR A 187 6.10 -28.50 -24.29
C THR A 187 6.74 -28.78 -22.93
N LEU A 188 7.70 -27.93 -22.56
CA LEU A 188 8.28 -27.89 -21.22
C LEU A 188 7.29 -27.21 -20.25
N VAL A 189 7.12 -27.78 -19.05
CA VAL A 189 6.18 -27.31 -18.03
C VAL A 189 6.92 -26.55 -16.93
N LEU A 190 6.51 -25.32 -16.70
CA LEU A 190 7.04 -24.48 -15.62
C LEU A 190 6.38 -24.76 -14.27
N GLU A 191 5.05 -24.96 -14.28
CA GLU A 191 4.24 -25.22 -13.09
C GLU A 191 2.97 -25.98 -13.48
N LEU A 192 2.45 -26.79 -12.56
CA LEU A 192 1.21 -27.56 -12.74
C LEU A 192 0.36 -27.53 -11.47
N ASP A 193 -0.96 -27.58 -11.63
CA ASP A 193 -1.88 -27.75 -10.51
C ASP A 193 -3.20 -28.40 -10.95
N TRP A 194 -3.94 -28.99 -10.02
CA TRP A 194 -5.23 -29.58 -10.33
C TRP A 194 -6.36 -28.58 -10.17
N LEU A 195 -7.32 -28.59 -11.10
CA LEU A 195 -8.54 -27.81 -10.96
C LEU A 195 -9.49 -28.51 -9.95
N SER A 196 -9.79 -27.83 -8.84
CA SER A 196 -10.57 -28.37 -7.72
C SER A 196 -12.10 -28.34 -7.89
N THR A 197 -12.61 -28.39 -9.13
CA THR A 197 -14.06 -28.30 -9.43
C THR A 197 -14.80 -29.63 -9.39
N ARG A 198 -14.11 -30.73 -9.07
CA ARG A 198 -14.70 -32.08 -9.10
C ARG A 198 -15.70 -32.27 -7.96
N THR A 199 -16.96 -32.49 -8.34
CA THR A 199 -18.07 -32.76 -7.40
C THR A 199 -18.50 -34.23 -7.42
N ARG A 200 -18.33 -34.93 -8.55
CA ARG A 200 -18.73 -36.33 -8.73
C ARG A 200 -17.53 -37.21 -9.10
N LYS A 201 -17.60 -38.50 -8.75
CA LYS A 201 -16.52 -39.45 -9.08
C LYS A 201 -16.39 -39.68 -10.59
N ASP A 202 -17.48 -39.54 -11.34
CA ASP A 202 -17.53 -39.79 -12.78
C ASP A 202 -17.06 -38.58 -13.62
N GLU A 203 -16.83 -37.43 -12.98
CA GLU A 203 -16.24 -36.26 -13.65
C GLU A 203 -14.74 -36.48 -13.89
N PRO A 204 -14.23 -36.09 -15.08
CA PRO A 204 -12.82 -36.23 -15.40
C PRO A 204 -11.96 -35.33 -14.49
N LEU A 205 -10.72 -35.74 -14.26
CA LEU A 205 -9.76 -34.89 -13.58
C LEU A 205 -9.21 -33.87 -14.57
N MET A 206 -9.17 -32.60 -14.17
CA MET A 206 -8.62 -31.53 -15.01
C MET A 206 -7.30 -31.05 -14.42
N LEU A 207 -6.23 -31.16 -15.21
CA LEU A 207 -4.89 -30.69 -14.86
C LEU A 207 -4.59 -29.38 -15.59
N CYS A 208 -4.23 -28.36 -14.83
CA CYS A 208 -3.79 -27.06 -15.32
C CYS A 208 -2.26 -27.08 -15.48
N ILE A 209 -1.77 -26.60 -16.63
CA ILE A 209 -0.35 -26.56 -16.96
C ILE A 209 0.03 -25.17 -17.44
N ALA A 210 1.08 -24.61 -16.86
CA ALA A 210 1.77 -23.44 -17.39
C ALA A 210 3.01 -23.92 -18.16
N GLY A 211 3.00 -23.75 -19.49
CA GLY A 211 4.11 -24.10 -20.37
C GLY A 211 5.21 -23.02 -20.38
N ALA A 212 6.43 -23.42 -20.73
CA ALA A 212 7.56 -22.52 -20.97
C ALA A 212 7.34 -21.65 -22.22
N ASP A 213 6.49 -22.11 -23.14
CA ASP A 213 6.01 -21.41 -24.33
C ASP A 213 4.98 -20.31 -24.02
N SER A 214 4.91 -19.85 -22.76
CA SER A 214 3.91 -18.90 -22.28
C SER A 214 2.45 -19.33 -22.53
N SER A 215 2.19 -20.63 -22.66
CA SER A 215 0.83 -21.15 -22.85
C SER A 215 0.21 -21.65 -21.54
N PHE A 216 -1.10 -21.40 -21.38
CA PHE A 216 -1.92 -22.13 -20.41
C PHE A 216 -2.64 -23.28 -21.09
N ARG A 217 -2.53 -24.48 -20.52
CA ARG A 217 -3.18 -25.67 -21.06
C ARG A 217 -4.00 -26.36 -19.97
N LEU A 218 -5.18 -26.82 -20.36
CA LEU A 218 -6.06 -27.61 -19.50
C LEU A 218 -6.20 -29.01 -20.09
N ILE A 219 -5.65 -30.00 -19.39
CA ILE A 219 -5.62 -31.40 -19.80
C ILE A 219 -6.70 -32.18 -19.07
N GLU A 220 -7.55 -32.86 -19.83
CA GLU A 220 -8.55 -33.81 -19.32
C GLU A 220 -7.90 -35.18 -19.11
N VAL A 221 -7.88 -35.65 -17.86
CA VAL A 221 -7.33 -36.93 -17.44
C VAL A 221 -8.49 -37.89 -17.15
N ASN A 222 -8.75 -38.80 -18.08
CA ASN A 222 -9.82 -39.79 -17.97
C ASN A 222 -9.42 -40.97 -17.08
N ILE A 223 -10.35 -41.39 -16.22
CA ILE A 223 -10.17 -42.51 -15.29
C ILE A 223 -11.11 -43.64 -15.75
N ASP A 224 -10.63 -44.55 -16.59
CA ASP A 224 -11.46 -45.70 -16.99
C ASP A 224 -11.67 -46.66 -15.80
N ALA A 225 -12.93 -46.96 -15.50
CA ALA A 225 -13.32 -47.92 -14.47
C ALA A 225 -13.28 -49.36 -15.03
N LYS A 226 -12.26 -50.12 -14.62
CA LYS A 226 -12.18 -51.60 -14.60
C LYS A 226 -12.70 -52.38 -15.82
N GLY A 227 -11.74 -52.94 -16.57
CA GLY A 227 -11.73 -54.37 -16.88
C GLY A 227 -12.50 -54.85 -18.10
N SER A 228 -11.84 -54.83 -19.27
CA SER A 228 -11.85 -55.97 -20.21
C SER A 228 -10.69 -55.83 -21.21
N SER A 229 -9.88 -56.88 -21.30
CA SER A 229 -9.06 -57.29 -22.44
C SER A 229 -8.53 -56.22 -23.43
N ILE A 230 -7.20 -56.05 -23.46
CA ILE A 230 -6.43 -55.49 -24.59
C ILE A 230 -7.01 -54.17 -25.12
N SER A 231 -7.10 -53.14 -24.28
CA SER A 231 -7.35 -51.78 -24.73
C SER A 231 -6.04 -51.01 -24.86
N LYS A 232 -5.74 -50.58 -26.08
CA LYS A 232 -4.67 -49.61 -26.38
C LYS A 232 -4.83 -48.36 -25.48
N PRO A 233 -3.74 -47.67 -25.11
CA PRO A 233 -3.84 -46.44 -24.32
C PRO A 233 -4.76 -45.47 -25.06
N VAL A 234 -5.93 -45.20 -24.48
CA VAL A 234 -6.92 -44.27 -25.03
C VAL A 234 -6.30 -42.88 -24.96
N ALA A 235 -6.11 -42.27 -26.14
CA ALA A 235 -5.49 -40.96 -26.28
C ALA A 235 -6.19 -39.92 -25.39
N THR A 236 -5.46 -39.37 -24.43
CA THR A 236 -5.83 -38.16 -23.69
C THR A 236 -5.94 -37.01 -24.70
N LYS A 237 -7.14 -36.44 -24.85
CA LYS A 237 -7.36 -35.29 -25.74
C LYS A 237 -7.06 -34.00 -24.98
N GLU A 238 -6.09 -33.21 -25.45
CA GLU A 238 -6.03 -31.78 -25.13
C GLU A 238 -7.34 -31.15 -25.63
N ARG A 239 -8.25 -30.83 -24.72
CA ARG A 239 -9.58 -30.33 -25.10
C ARG A 239 -9.59 -28.81 -25.30
N PHE A 240 -8.61 -28.12 -24.73
CA PHE A 240 -8.51 -26.66 -24.77
C PHE A 240 -7.27 -26.23 -25.53
N ARG A 241 -7.44 -25.26 -26.43
CA ARG A 241 -6.32 -24.65 -27.16
C ARG A 241 -5.40 -23.96 -26.15
N PRO A 242 -4.07 -23.95 -26.40
CA PRO A 242 -3.16 -23.11 -25.62
C PRO A 242 -3.68 -21.67 -25.65
N MET A 243 -3.91 -21.10 -24.47
CA MET A 243 -4.23 -19.68 -24.34
C MET A 243 -2.91 -18.94 -24.06
N PRO A 244 -2.53 -17.94 -24.87
CA PRO A 244 -1.33 -17.16 -24.59
C PRO A 244 -1.51 -16.41 -23.28
N PHE A 245 -0.54 -16.52 -22.38
CA PHE A 245 -0.51 -15.74 -21.15
C PHE A 245 0.00 -14.33 -21.44
N CYS A 246 -0.92 -13.37 -21.55
CA CYS A 246 -0.59 -11.95 -21.69
C CYS A 246 -0.17 -11.35 -20.35
N LEU A 247 0.96 -11.80 -19.81
CA LEU A 247 1.52 -11.36 -18.53
C LEU A 247 2.95 -10.84 -18.72
N PRO A 248 3.21 -9.54 -18.53
CA PRO A 248 4.55 -8.97 -18.70
C PRO A 248 5.62 -9.61 -17.81
N VAL A 249 5.21 -10.21 -16.69
CA VAL A 249 6.11 -10.92 -15.75
C VAL A 249 6.76 -12.15 -16.39
N LEU A 250 6.15 -12.72 -17.44
CA LEU A 250 6.71 -13.87 -18.14
C LEU A 250 7.80 -13.50 -19.15
N PHE A 251 7.89 -12.22 -19.53
CA PHE A 251 8.95 -11.77 -20.44
C PHE A 251 10.29 -11.67 -19.73
N PRO A 252 11.41 -11.82 -20.46
CA PRO A 252 12.71 -11.39 -19.96
C PRO A 252 12.63 -9.95 -19.46
N THR A 253 13.29 -9.64 -18.34
CA THR A 253 13.12 -8.36 -17.64
C THR A 253 13.28 -7.14 -18.55
N ALA A 254 14.22 -7.19 -19.50
CA ALA A 254 14.43 -6.11 -20.47
C ALA A 254 13.20 -5.91 -21.39
N HIS A 255 12.65 -6.98 -21.94
CA HIS A 255 11.44 -6.96 -22.77
C HIS A 255 10.20 -6.48 -21.99
N ALA A 256 10.07 -6.88 -20.72
CA ALA A 256 9.01 -6.40 -19.84
C ALA A 256 9.11 -4.88 -19.64
N LEU A 257 10.30 -4.36 -19.32
CA LEU A 257 10.53 -2.92 -19.15
C LEU A 257 10.33 -2.14 -20.46
N ALA A 258 10.68 -2.72 -21.61
CA ALA A 258 10.41 -2.16 -22.93
C ALA A 258 8.90 -2.00 -23.17
N LEU A 259 8.11 -3.05 -22.91
CA LEU A 259 6.66 -3.01 -23.04
C LEU A 259 6.06 -1.94 -22.11
N ARG A 260 6.53 -1.88 -20.86
CA ARG A 260 6.09 -0.86 -19.89
C ARG A 260 6.29 0.55 -20.45
N MET A 261 7.48 0.84 -20.95
CA MET A 261 7.81 2.16 -21.48
C MET A 261 6.97 2.52 -22.71
N ILE A 262 6.74 1.57 -23.61
CA ILE A 262 5.91 1.79 -24.80
C ILE A 262 4.46 2.10 -24.41
N LEU A 263 3.90 1.38 -23.44
CA LEU A 263 2.54 1.66 -22.94
C LEU A 263 2.44 3.06 -22.31
N GLN A 264 3.48 3.48 -21.60
CA GLN A 264 3.56 4.80 -20.96
C GLN A 264 3.67 5.94 -22.00
N LEU A 265 4.65 5.84 -22.91
CA LEU A 265 4.83 6.81 -24.00
C LEU A 265 3.59 6.88 -24.90
N GLY A 266 2.94 5.75 -25.10
CA GLY A 266 1.70 5.60 -25.85
C GLY A 266 1.93 5.03 -27.24
N VAL A 267 1.09 4.08 -27.64
CA VAL A 267 1.09 3.44 -28.95
C VAL A 267 -0.33 3.42 -29.50
N LYS A 268 -0.52 3.49 -30.82
CA LYS A 268 -1.87 3.41 -31.41
C LYS A 268 -2.49 2.04 -31.09
N PRO A 269 -3.80 1.99 -30.74
CA PRO A 269 -4.48 0.72 -30.49
C PRO A 269 -4.41 -0.27 -31.66
N SER A 270 -4.33 0.25 -32.90
CA SER A 270 -4.12 -0.54 -34.13
C SER A 270 -2.89 -1.44 -34.08
N TRP A 271 -1.88 -1.10 -33.28
CA TRP A 271 -0.68 -1.91 -33.15
C TRP A 271 -0.96 -3.29 -32.52
N PHE A 272 -1.91 -3.35 -31.57
CA PHE A 272 -2.31 -4.60 -30.91
C PHE A 272 -3.21 -5.48 -31.79
N GLU A 273 -3.82 -4.91 -32.83
CA GLU A 273 -4.65 -5.67 -33.77
C GLU A 273 -3.77 -6.57 -34.64
N CYS A 274 -3.62 -7.83 -34.21
CA CYS A 274 -3.00 -8.84 -35.03
C CYS A 274 -4.06 -9.35 -36.02
N ASN A 275 -3.97 -8.95 -37.30
CA ASN A 275 -4.76 -9.54 -38.37
C ASN A 275 -4.45 -11.05 -38.47
N SER A 276 -5.20 -11.86 -37.74
CA SER A 276 -5.15 -13.32 -37.81
C SER A 276 -5.92 -13.84 -39.03
N SER A 277 -5.71 -13.24 -40.21
CA SER A 277 -6.30 -13.70 -41.48
C SER A 277 -5.38 -14.58 -42.32
N ASP A 278 -4.25 -15.04 -41.79
CA ASP A 278 -3.30 -15.89 -42.54
C ASP A 278 -3.43 -17.40 -42.27
N LYS A 279 -4.60 -17.84 -41.79
CA LYS A 279 -4.95 -19.27 -41.89
C LYS A 279 -6.28 -19.42 -42.64
N LEU A 280 -6.12 -19.70 -43.94
CA LEU A 280 -7.10 -20.19 -44.91
C LEU A 280 -8.01 -19.14 -45.55
N THR A 281 -7.55 -18.46 -46.60
CA THR A 281 -8.12 -18.44 -47.98
C THR A 281 -7.38 -17.41 -48.83
N GLY A 282 -7.16 -17.74 -50.11
CA GLY A 282 -6.23 -17.03 -50.99
C GLY A 282 -6.59 -15.61 -51.41
N ASP A 283 -5.56 -14.95 -51.96
CA ASP A 283 -5.54 -13.71 -52.72
C ASP A 283 -6.20 -12.46 -52.11
N SER A 284 -5.41 -11.72 -51.32
CA SER A 284 -5.31 -10.27 -51.47
C SER A 284 -4.04 -9.74 -50.81
N PHE A 285 -3.03 -9.40 -51.63
CA PHE A 285 -1.91 -8.59 -51.17
C PHE A 285 -2.40 -7.18 -50.81
N LYS A 286 -2.69 -6.96 -49.53
CA LYS A 286 -2.55 -5.65 -48.91
C LYS A 286 -1.54 -5.77 -47.79
N VAL A 287 -0.30 -5.38 -48.10
CA VAL A 287 0.73 -5.08 -47.11
C VAL A 287 0.13 -4.02 -46.19
N ALA A 288 -0.21 -4.41 -44.95
CA ALA A 288 -0.54 -3.46 -43.90
C ALA A 288 0.69 -2.57 -43.66
N PRO A 289 0.54 -1.28 -43.32
CA PRO A 289 1.67 -0.38 -43.18
C PRO A 289 2.50 -0.78 -41.96
N THR A 290 3.53 -1.58 -42.19
CA THR A 290 4.67 -1.72 -41.30
C THR A 290 5.49 -0.44 -41.40
N PHE A 291 5.82 0.15 -40.25
CA PHE A 291 6.67 1.33 -40.04
C PHE A 291 5.97 2.70 -40.14
N GLY A 292 5.53 3.23 -38.99
CA GLY A 292 5.08 4.62 -38.84
C GLY A 292 4.25 4.97 -37.59
N ASP A 293 3.64 3.98 -36.93
CA ASP A 293 2.53 4.25 -36.00
C ASP A 293 2.90 4.80 -34.62
N LEU A 294 4.13 4.61 -34.11
CA LEU A 294 4.55 5.26 -32.85
C LEU A 294 4.90 6.73 -33.10
N ARG A 295 5.67 7.01 -34.15
CA ARG A 295 5.95 8.40 -34.57
C ARG A 295 4.66 9.18 -34.79
N SER A 296 3.66 8.61 -35.46
CA SER A 296 2.37 9.28 -35.64
C SER A 296 1.63 9.53 -34.32
N TYR A 297 1.59 8.58 -33.38
CA TYR A 297 0.95 8.82 -32.07
C TYR A 297 1.73 9.84 -31.21
N MET A 298 3.06 9.71 -31.13
CA MET A 298 3.92 10.64 -30.39
C MET A 298 3.91 12.06 -31.01
N ILE A 299 3.77 12.18 -32.33
CA ILE A 299 3.63 13.46 -33.04
C ILE A 299 2.20 14.01 -32.92
N GLU A 300 1.17 13.16 -32.88
CA GLU A 300 -0.24 13.57 -32.72
C GLU A 300 -0.55 13.98 -31.27
N THR A 301 0.14 13.43 -30.28
CA THR A 301 0.05 13.89 -28.89
C THR A 301 0.88 15.16 -28.70
N THR A 302 0.27 16.21 -28.15
CA THR A 302 0.87 17.50 -27.79
C THR A 302 1.93 17.45 -26.66
N LEU A 303 2.50 16.28 -26.38
CA LEU A 303 3.47 16.09 -25.31
C LEU A 303 4.88 16.44 -25.82
N PRO A 304 5.66 17.23 -25.06
CA PRO A 304 7.02 17.54 -25.43
C PRO A 304 7.87 16.26 -25.46
N PRO A 305 8.79 16.12 -26.43
CA PRO A 305 9.62 14.92 -26.54
C PRO A 305 10.57 14.82 -25.34
N ILE A 306 10.36 13.82 -24.48
CA ILE A 306 11.35 13.42 -23.48
C ILE A 306 12.02 12.12 -23.94
N GLY A 307 13.36 12.15 -23.99
CA GLY A 307 14.18 11.03 -24.47
C GLY A 307 14.27 10.94 -25.99
N ASP A 308 14.76 9.81 -26.47
CA ASP A 308 14.99 9.54 -27.89
C ASP A 308 13.84 8.73 -28.50
N ALA A 309 13.07 9.37 -29.38
CA ALA A 309 11.93 8.74 -30.07
C ALA A 309 12.36 7.60 -31.01
N VAL A 310 13.60 7.63 -31.53
CA VAL A 310 14.13 6.54 -32.36
C VAL A 310 14.27 5.27 -31.53
N VAL A 311 14.75 5.40 -30.29
CA VAL A 311 14.95 4.26 -29.39
C VAL A 311 13.62 3.59 -29.02
N ALA A 312 12.54 4.36 -28.90
CA ALA A 312 11.20 3.81 -28.66
C ALA A 312 10.69 2.94 -29.84
N GLU A 313 10.98 3.33 -31.09
CA GLU A 313 10.67 2.53 -32.28
C GLU A 313 11.49 1.23 -32.34
N LEU A 314 12.78 1.26 -31.94
CA LEU A 314 13.58 0.04 -31.84
C LEU A 314 12.97 -0.95 -30.83
N LEU A 315 12.49 -0.47 -29.68
CA LEU A 315 11.87 -1.33 -28.67
C LEU A 315 10.55 -1.94 -29.15
N LEU A 316 9.76 -1.23 -29.96
CA LEU A 316 8.58 -1.82 -30.60
C LEU A 316 8.95 -3.00 -31.51
N LYS A 317 10.03 -2.86 -32.27
CA LYS A 317 10.53 -3.91 -33.15
C LYS A 317 10.99 -5.14 -32.36
N VAL A 318 11.66 -4.92 -31.23
CA VAL A 318 12.04 -5.99 -30.30
C VAL A 318 10.80 -6.75 -29.81
N LEU A 319 9.67 -6.07 -29.56
CA LEU A 319 8.44 -6.71 -29.08
C LEU A 319 7.58 -7.35 -30.17
N GLU A 320 7.92 -7.19 -31.45
CA GLU A 320 7.14 -7.72 -32.57
C GLU A 320 6.92 -9.25 -32.54
N PRO A 321 7.88 -10.10 -32.10
CA PRO A 321 7.66 -11.54 -31.96
C PRO A 321 6.50 -11.85 -30.99
N TYR A 322 6.52 -11.28 -29.78
CA TYR A 322 5.45 -11.47 -28.79
C TYR A 322 4.10 -10.95 -29.29
N ARG A 323 4.11 -9.90 -30.12
CA ARG A 323 2.89 -9.36 -30.75
C ARG A 323 2.28 -10.34 -31.74
N LYS A 324 3.11 -10.97 -32.58
CA LYS A 324 2.69 -11.99 -33.57
C LYS A 324 2.15 -13.24 -32.90
N GLU A 325 2.67 -13.57 -31.72
CA GLU A 325 2.21 -14.70 -30.91
C GLU A 325 0.96 -14.39 -30.08
N GLY A 326 0.55 -13.12 -30.00
CA GLY A 326 -0.61 -12.71 -29.20
C GLY A 326 -0.34 -12.71 -27.69
N CYS A 327 0.92 -12.59 -27.27
CA CYS A 327 1.35 -12.67 -25.86
C CYS A 327 1.45 -11.30 -25.16
N ILE A 328 1.22 -10.18 -25.86
CA ILE A 328 1.42 -8.83 -25.31
C ILE A 328 0.28 -8.37 -24.39
N LEU A 329 -0.94 -8.29 -24.93
CA LEU A 329 -2.17 -7.94 -24.20
C LEU A 329 -3.30 -8.82 -24.71
N ASP A 330 -4.17 -9.28 -23.82
CA ASP A 330 -5.43 -9.91 -24.20
C ASP A 330 -6.41 -8.88 -24.78
N ASP A 331 -7.39 -9.34 -25.57
CA ASP A 331 -8.38 -8.48 -26.23
C ASP A 331 -9.11 -7.55 -25.24
N GLY A 332 -9.37 -8.03 -24.02
CA GLY A 332 -9.98 -7.25 -22.95
C GLY A 332 -9.10 -6.07 -22.51
N ARG A 333 -7.82 -6.33 -22.22
CA ARG A 333 -6.86 -5.27 -21.86
C ARG A 333 -6.53 -4.34 -23.02
N ALA A 334 -6.46 -4.84 -24.25
CA ALA A 334 -6.26 -4.01 -25.43
C ALA A 334 -7.44 -3.03 -25.64
N SER A 335 -8.68 -3.49 -25.43
CA SER A 335 -9.88 -2.64 -25.44
C SER A 335 -9.87 -1.59 -24.32
N LEU A 336 -9.42 -1.96 -23.11
CA LEU A 336 -9.25 -1.00 -22.02
C LEU A 336 -8.19 0.05 -22.34
N TYR A 337 -7.08 -0.37 -22.93
CA TYR A 337 -6.02 0.55 -23.35
C TYR A 337 -6.52 1.55 -24.40
N SER A 338 -7.28 1.10 -25.41
CA SER A 338 -7.81 1.97 -26.46
C SER A 338 -8.77 3.04 -25.90
N ALA A 339 -9.50 2.73 -24.84
CA ALA A 339 -10.35 3.69 -24.13
C ALA A 339 -9.57 4.69 -23.25
N ILE A 340 -8.31 4.40 -22.91
CA ILE A 340 -7.51 5.18 -21.95
C ILE A 340 -6.41 5.99 -22.64
N VAL A 341 -5.87 5.52 -23.76
CA VAL A 341 -4.66 6.07 -24.40
C VAL A 341 -4.73 7.59 -24.64
N ASN A 342 -5.90 8.08 -25.04
CA ASN A 342 -6.19 9.49 -25.32
C ASN A 342 -6.68 10.31 -24.11
N LYS A 343 -6.82 9.72 -22.92
CA LYS A 343 -7.27 10.42 -21.68
C LYS A 343 -6.15 11.17 -20.95
N GLY A 344 -4.92 11.12 -21.49
CA GLY A 344 -3.73 11.79 -20.96
C GLY A 344 -2.69 10.86 -20.35
N ALA A 345 -1.49 11.39 -20.09
CA ALA A 345 -0.33 10.61 -19.65
C ALA A 345 -0.55 9.91 -18.30
N CYS A 346 -1.15 10.58 -17.32
CA CYS A 346 -1.44 9.99 -16.00
C CYS A 346 -2.29 8.71 -16.12
N ALA A 347 -3.28 8.70 -17.03
CA ALA A 347 -4.14 7.53 -17.23
C ALA A 347 -3.37 6.37 -17.89
N ARG A 348 -2.49 6.68 -18.87
CA ARG A 348 -1.59 5.70 -19.49
C ARG A 348 -0.61 5.10 -18.48
N PHE A 349 0.01 5.95 -17.66
CA PHE A 349 0.97 5.52 -16.64
C PHE A 349 0.32 4.65 -15.57
N ALA A 350 -0.89 5.01 -15.13
CA ALA A 350 -1.67 4.19 -14.21
C ALA A 350 -2.00 2.81 -14.79
N PHE A 351 -2.41 2.76 -16.07
CA PHE A 351 -2.69 1.51 -16.76
C PHE A 351 -1.45 0.63 -16.90
N ALA A 352 -0.31 1.21 -17.31
CA ALA A 352 0.96 0.50 -17.40
C ALA A 352 1.37 -0.07 -16.03
N ALA A 353 1.33 0.72 -14.95
CA ALA A 353 1.66 0.25 -13.61
C ALA A 353 0.73 -0.89 -13.15
N ALA A 354 -0.58 -0.80 -13.44
CA ALA A 354 -1.55 -1.83 -13.06
C ALA A 354 -1.31 -3.17 -13.78
N ILE A 355 -0.93 -3.16 -15.06
CA ILE A 355 -0.60 -4.38 -15.82
C ILE A 355 0.61 -5.11 -15.21
N PHE A 356 1.56 -4.36 -14.66
CA PHE A 356 2.77 -4.92 -14.03
C PHE A 356 2.56 -5.28 -12.55
N GLY A 357 1.36 -5.05 -11.98
CA GLY A 357 1.03 -5.36 -10.60
C GLY A 357 1.42 -4.27 -9.59
N ASP A 358 1.90 -3.11 -10.05
CA ASP A 358 2.32 -2.00 -9.20
C ASP A 358 1.13 -1.09 -8.81
N PHE A 359 0.21 -1.61 -7.99
CA PHE A 359 -1.03 -0.89 -7.66
C PHE A 359 -0.82 0.44 -6.93
N GLN A 360 0.23 0.55 -6.10
CA GLN A 360 0.55 1.81 -5.39
C GLN A 360 1.00 2.91 -6.36
N GLU A 361 1.75 2.53 -7.39
CA GLU A 361 2.15 3.45 -8.44
C GLU A 361 0.95 3.83 -9.32
N ALA A 362 0.09 2.87 -9.65
CA ALA A 362 -1.13 3.15 -10.40
C ALA A 362 -2.03 4.16 -9.68
N LEU A 363 -2.19 4.00 -8.36
CA LEU A 363 -2.94 4.94 -7.53
C LEU A 363 -2.27 6.33 -7.51
N PHE A 364 -0.95 6.38 -7.44
CA PHE A 364 -0.19 7.63 -7.52
C PHE A 364 -0.49 8.40 -8.79
N TRP A 365 -0.39 7.76 -9.96
CA TRP A 365 -0.65 8.41 -11.24
C TRP A 365 -2.09 8.94 -11.35
N LEU A 366 -3.08 8.24 -10.78
CA LEU A 366 -4.48 8.71 -10.75
C LEU A 366 -4.69 9.90 -9.80
N GLN A 367 -3.94 9.98 -8.70
CA GLN A 367 -4.07 11.04 -7.70
C GLN A 367 -3.25 12.30 -8.05
N LEU A 368 -2.19 12.15 -8.87
CA LEU A 368 -1.27 13.22 -9.23
C LEU A 368 -1.97 14.47 -9.81
N PRO A 369 -2.94 14.36 -10.76
CA PRO A 369 -3.63 15.53 -11.28
C PRO A 369 -4.42 16.32 -10.23
N GLN A 370 -5.01 15.62 -9.26
CA GLN A 370 -5.78 16.24 -8.17
C GLN A 370 -4.85 16.97 -7.20
N ALA A 371 -3.71 16.37 -6.86
CA ALA A 371 -2.69 16.99 -6.00
C ALA A 371 -2.10 18.27 -6.63
N LEU A 372 -1.82 18.23 -7.94
CA LEU A 372 -1.35 19.40 -8.69
C LEU A 372 -2.41 20.50 -8.77
N ARG A 373 -3.66 20.17 -9.07
CA ARG A 373 -4.77 21.14 -9.07
C ARG A 373 -4.99 21.75 -7.69
N HIS A 374 -4.87 20.96 -6.62
CA HIS A 374 -4.95 21.47 -5.24
C HIS A 374 -3.86 22.51 -4.94
N PHE A 375 -2.61 22.27 -5.39
CA PHE A 375 -1.53 23.25 -5.29
C PHE A 375 -1.83 24.52 -6.11
N LEU A 376 -2.30 24.36 -7.35
CA LEU A 376 -2.62 25.47 -8.27
C LEU A 376 -3.80 26.34 -7.81
N GLY A 377 -4.87 25.74 -7.28
CA GLY A 377 -6.04 26.48 -6.79
C GLY A 377 -5.72 27.36 -5.57
N LYS A 378 -4.77 26.94 -4.73
CA LYS A 378 -4.29 27.73 -3.58
C LYS A 378 -3.31 28.84 -3.97
N SER A 379 -2.68 28.79 -5.15
CA SER A 379 -1.80 29.84 -5.63
C SER A 379 -2.56 30.95 -6.38
N THR A 380 -3.65 30.62 -7.07
CA THR A 380 -4.52 31.57 -7.79
C THR A 380 -5.49 32.34 -6.90
N SER A 381 -5.94 31.79 -5.76
CA SER A 381 -6.65 32.60 -4.75
C SER A 381 -5.81 33.80 -4.28
N ARG A 382 -4.48 33.64 -4.26
CA ARG A 382 -3.49 34.65 -3.90
C ARG A 382 -3.34 35.78 -4.93
N SER A 383 -3.62 35.53 -6.22
CA SER A 383 -3.56 36.57 -7.27
C SER A 383 -4.86 37.38 -7.33
N ARG A 384 -6.01 36.74 -7.13
CA ARG A 384 -7.32 37.40 -7.12
C ARG A 384 -7.53 38.28 -5.88
N GLU A 385 -7.01 37.89 -4.72
CA GLU A 385 -7.03 38.74 -3.51
C GLU A 385 -6.10 39.96 -3.65
N LYS A 386 -4.96 39.84 -4.33
CA LYS A 386 -4.06 40.98 -4.58
C LYS A 386 -4.61 42.00 -5.58
N ILE A 387 -5.34 41.56 -6.61
CA ILE A 387 -6.00 42.46 -7.57
C ILE A 387 -7.21 43.17 -6.93
N SER A 388 -7.86 42.52 -5.96
CA SER A 388 -8.97 43.11 -5.19
C SER A 388 -8.49 44.12 -4.12
N GLN A 389 -7.19 44.12 -3.79
CA GLN A 389 -6.59 45.02 -2.80
C GLN A 389 -5.82 46.20 -3.41
N SER A 390 -5.62 46.24 -4.73
CA SER A 390 -4.95 47.38 -5.39
C SER A 390 -5.88 48.52 -5.80
N SER A 391 -7.19 48.40 -5.55
CA SER A 391 -8.16 49.48 -5.76
C SER A 391 -9.04 49.62 -4.54
N LEU A 392 -8.52 50.25 -3.48
CA LEU A 392 -9.25 51.01 -2.45
C LEU A 392 -8.21 51.60 -1.50
N HIS A 393 -8.18 52.93 -1.40
CA HIS A 393 -7.36 53.66 -0.42
C HIS A 393 -7.75 53.28 1.03
N PRO A 394 -6.84 53.44 2.01
CA PRO A 394 -6.98 52.87 3.33
C PRO A 394 -7.85 53.78 4.20
N ASP A 395 -8.98 53.25 4.67
CA ASP A 395 -9.53 53.65 5.96
C ASP A 395 -10.58 52.62 6.42
N SER A 396 -10.63 52.48 7.75
CA SER A 396 -11.61 51.71 8.54
C SER A 396 -11.39 50.20 8.65
N GLU A 397 -10.84 49.85 9.81
CA GLU A 397 -11.19 48.63 10.56
C GLU A 397 -12.65 48.22 10.39
N GLN A 398 -12.91 46.92 10.21
CA GLN A 398 -14.10 46.28 10.77
C GLN A 398 -13.96 44.75 10.80
N SER A 399 -13.78 44.25 12.02
CA SER A 399 -14.06 42.89 12.44
C SER A 399 -15.53 42.52 12.17
N SER A 400 -15.78 41.38 11.53
CA SER A 400 -17.11 40.80 11.41
C SER A 400 -17.53 40.07 12.69
N ARG A 401 -18.31 40.81 13.48
CA ARG A 401 -19.41 40.40 14.35
C ARG A 401 -19.82 38.91 14.35
N PHE A 402 -19.84 38.32 15.56
CA PHE A 402 -21.02 37.64 16.08
C PHE A 402 -21.26 37.97 17.58
N ASN A 403 -22.39 38.63 17.81
CA ASN A 403 -23.29 38.65 18.98
C ASN A 403 -22.73 38.81 20.41
N ARG A 404 -22.58 40.08 20.84
CA ARG A 404 -22.83 40.50 22.22
C ARG A 404 -24.31 40.82 22.41
N ILE A 405 -24.93 40.19 23.40
CA ILE A 405 -26.18 40.66 24.00
C ILE A 405 -25.85 41.87 24.87
N ALA A 406 -26.65 42.91 24.70
CA ALA A 406 -26.51 44.21 25.31
C ALA A 406 -26.94 44.21 26.79
N SER A 407 -26.25 45.01 27.60
CA SER A 407 -26.90 45.84 28.61
C SER A 407 -26.12 47.15 28.79
N ARG A 408 -26.65 48.16 28.07
CA ARG A 408 -26.74 49.60 28.34
C ARG A 408 -25.84 50.28 29.41
N GLU A 409 -25.31 51.42 28.93
CA GLU A 409 -25.18 52.74 29.58
C GLU A 409 -24.18 52.84 30.76
N ARG A 410 -23.28 53.84 30.87
CA ARG A 410 -23.20 55.18 30.27
C ARG A 410 -21.79 55.78 30.50
N SER A 411 -21.28 56.41 29.44
CA SER A 411 -20.56 57.71 29.36
C SER A 411 -19.28 58.02 30.16
N ALA A 412 -18.22 58.24 29.35
CA ALA A 412 -17.42 59.47 29.25
C ALA A 412 -16.48 59.90 30.40
N SER A 413 -15.18 59.82 30.05
CA SER A 413 -14.23 60.95 30.01
C SER A 413 -13.53 61.41 31.29
N GLU A 414 -12.22 61.53 31.09
CA GLU A 414 -11.30 62.50 31.70
C GLU A 414 -10.57 62.19 33.01
N LYS A 415 -9.25 62.10 32.82
CA LYS A 415 -8.17 62.70 33.60
C LYS A 415 -8.08 62.31 35.08
N PHE A 416 -6.95 61.66 35.36
CA PHE A 416 -6.26 61.67 36.64
C PHE A 416 -6.37 63.03 37.35
N THR A 417 -7.28 63.11 38.30
CA THR A 417 -7.15 63.98 39.47
C THR A 417 -7.68 63.24 40.68
N LYS A 418 -6.80 63.15 41.67
CA LYS A 418 -7.04 62.63 43.02
C LYS A 418 -8.38 63.15 43.54
N ASN A 419 -9.29 62.24 43.86
CA ASN A 419 -10.32 62.44 44.87
C ASN A 419 -10.73 61.08 45.44
N ALA A 420 -10.14 60.76 46.58
CA ALA A 420 -10.65 59.76 47.49
C ALA A 420 -11.96 60.31 48.09
N ALA A 421 -13.10 59.76 47.69
CA ALA A 421 -14.32 59.85 48.48
C ALA A 421 -15.32 58.76 48.07
N ASN A 422 -15.63 57.91 49.05
CA ASN A 422 -16.87 57.17 49.21
C ASN A 422 -17.17 55.99 48.28
N TYR A 423 -16.53 54.86 48.59
CA TYR A 423 -17.29 53.60 48.67
C TYR A 423 -17.83 53.47 50.09
N GLY A 424 -19.15 53.47 50.22
CA GLY A 424 -19.86 53.31 51.48
C GLY A 424 -19.58 51.95 52.12
N GLN A 425 -19.56 51.96 53.46
CA GLN A 425 -19.63 50.81 54.37
C GLN A 425 -18.42 49.83 54.38
N LEU A 426 -17.34 50.27 55.03
CA LEU A 426 -16.41 49.37 55.75
C LEU A 426 -16.07 49.92 57.16
N SER A 427 -17.04 50.55 57.83
CA SER A 427 -16.90 51.06 59.22
C SER A 427 -16.94 49.95 60.29
N SER A 428 -16.47 48.73 59.98
CA SER A 428 -16.43 47.60 60.92
C SER A 428 -15.16 46.75 60.77
N MET A 429 -14.03 47.36 60.38
CA MET A 429 -12.73 46.70 60.44
C MET A 429 -11.86 47.37 61.51
N ALA A 430 -11.23 46.58 62.38
CA ALA A 430 -10.35 47.05 63.47
C ALA A 430 -8.94 47.47 62.99
N PHE A 431 -8.73 47.63 61.68
CA PHE A 431 -7.42 47.84 61.06
C PHE A 431 -7.53 48.69 59.78
N ASN A 432 -6.44 49.40 59.46
CA ASN A 432 -6.32 50.21 58.24
C ASN A 432 -6.00 49.34 57.01
N GLN A 433 -6.52 49.71 55.84
CA GLN A 433 -6.29 49.00 54.57
C GLN A 433 -4.79 48.87 54.23
N GLU A 434 -4.00 49.91 54.51
CA GLU A 434 -2.55 49.93 54.32
C GLU A 434 -1.83 48.87 55.19
N GLN A 435 -2.36 48.59 56.38
CA GLN A 435 -1.79 47.64 57.33
C GLN A 435 -2.03 46.18 56.87
N LEU A 436 -3.16 45.92 56.20
CA LEU A 436 -3.42 44.62 55.57
C LEU A 436 -2.49 44.36 54.39
N TRP A 437 -2.27 45.38 53.54
CA TRP A 437 -1.34 45.25 52.41
C TRP A 437 0.09 45.07 52.88
N PHE A 438 0.52 45.80 53.91
CA PHE A 438 1.84 45.63 54.52
C PHE A 438 2.02 44.20 55.06
N ASN A 439 1.07 43.70 55.85
CA ASN A 439 1.13 42.33 56.38
C ASN A 439 1.11 41.25 55.28
N ALA A 440 0.34 41.45 54.21
CA ALA A 440 0.34 40.54 53.06
C ALA A 440 1.67 40.60 52.29
N SER A 441 2.24 41.79 52.10
CA SER A 441 3.55 41.97 51.46
C SER A 441 4.70 41.36 52.26
N GLU A 442 4.63 41.41 53.60
CA GLU A 442 5.61 40.75 54.45
C GLU A 442 5.51 39.24 54.41
N ARG A 443 4.34 38.64 54.10
CA ARG A 443 4.16 37.17 54.04
C ARG A 443 4.71 36.52 52.77
N ILE A 444 4.77 37.24 51.65
CA ILE A 444 5.27 36.74 50.36
C ILE A 444 6.69 36.10 50.50
N PRO A 445 7.70 36.78 51.07
CA PRO A 445 9.05 36.21 51.27
C PRO A 445 9.11 34.99 52.19
N TRP A 446 8.10 34.77 53.05
CA TRP A 446 8.05 33.58 53.92
C TRP A 446 7.60 32.37 53.13
N HIS A 447 6.63 32.57 52.23
CA HIS A 447 6.16 31.52 51.35
C HIS A 447 7.23 31.10 50.33
N ASP A 448 8.11 32.01 49.90
CA ASP A 448 9.26 31.67 49.03
C ASP A 448 10.28 30.72 49.69
N LYS A 449 10.34 30.69 51.03
CA LYS A 449 11.27 29.86 51.79
C LYS A 449 10.71 28.48 52.15
N LEU A 450 9.45 28.22 51.79
CA LEU A 450 8.74 26.99 52.14
C LEU A 450 8.58 26.13 50.89
N ASP A 451 9.17 24.94 50.92
CA ASP A 451 9.04 23.97 49.83
C ASP A 451 7.76 23.11 50.00
N GLY A 452 6.96 23.01 48.94
CA GLY A 452 5.78 22.13 48.88
C GLY A 452 4.64 22.67 48.02
N GLU A 453 3.80 21.78 47.48
CA GLU A 453 2.66 22.18 46.62
C GLU A 453 1.67 23.09 47.37
N ASP A 454 1.44 22.87 48.67
CA ASP A 454 0.56 23.70 49.49
C ASP A 454 1.13 25.10 49.79
N ALA A 455 2.46 25.22 49.88
CA ALA A 455 3.12 26.50 50.07
C ALA A 455 3.02 27.35 48.81
N LEU A 456 3.16 26.73 47.63
CA LEU A 456 2.94 27.35 46.32
C LEU A 456 1.51 27.91 46.21
N GLN A 457 0.49 27.14 46.59
CA GLN A 457 -0.91 27.59 46.52
C GLN A 457 -1.18 28.81 47.44
N LYS A 458 -0.60 28.81 48.65
CA LYS A 458 -0.71 29.94 49.58
C LYS A 458 0.04 31.18 49.05
N HIS A 459 1.21 30.99 48.45
CA HIS A 459 1.96 32.06 47.81
C HIS A 459 1.16 32.72 46.67
N VAL A 460 0.59 31.91 45.77
CA VAL A 460 -0.27 32.40 44.67
C VAL A 460 -1.47 33.17 45.23
N HIS A 461 -2.10 32.68 46.30
CA HIS A 461 -3.24 33.36 46.92
C HIS A 461 -2.88 34.77 47.44
N GLU A 462 -1.73 34.92 48.09
CA GLU A 462 -1.26 36.23 48.58
C GLU A 462 -0.95 37.19 47.41
N LEU A 463 -0.29 36.71 46.35
CA LEU A 463 0.01 37.51 45.16
C LEU A 463 -1.26 37.99 44.44
N VAL A 464 -2.25 37.12 44.27
CA VAL A 464 -3.55 37.47 43.67
C VAL A 464 -4.31 38.46 44.55
N SER A 465 -4.29 38.27 45.87
CA SER A 465 -4.96 39.17 46.83
C SER A 465 -4.36 40.59 46.83
N LEU A 466 -3.08 40.70 46.52
CA LEU A 466 -2.37 41.98 46.37
C LEU A 466 -2.48 42.59 44.96
N GLY A 467 -3.11 41.88 44.01
CA GLY A 467 -3.25 42.32 42.62
C GLY A 467 -2.00 42.17 41.76
N ASN A 468 -0.94 41.54 42.26
CA ASN A 468 0.27 41.25 41.48
C ASN A 468 0.09 39.97 40.65
N LEU A 469 -0.73 40.08 39.60
CA LEU A 469 -1.12 38.97 38.76
C LEU A 469 0.03 38.43 37.88
N GLU A 470 0.99 39.28 37.49
CA GLU A 470 2.16 38.87 36.70
C GLU A 470 3.05 37.88 37.45
N ALA A 471 3.38 38.20 38.71
CA ALA A 471 4.14 37.32 39.58
C ALA A 471 3.37 36.02 39.91
N ALA A 472 2.04 36.11 40.05
CA ALA A 472 1.21 34.93 40.28
C ALA A 472 1.25 33.97 39.07
N VAL A 473 1.17 34.50 37.85
CA VAL A 473 1.22 33.70 36.62
C VAL A 473 2.59 33.04 36.44
N SER A 474 3.70 33.75 36.68
CA SER A 474 5.04 33.16 36.54
C SER A 474 5.28 31.99 37.51
N LEU A 475 4.77 32.12 38.74
CA LEU A 475 4.85 31.10 39.78
C LEU A 475 3.91 29.91 39.54
N LEU A 476 2.79 30.11 38.84
CA LEU A 476 1.94 29.01 38.39
C LEU A 476 2.56 28.25 37.22
N LEU A 477 3.21 28.94 36.28
CA LEU A 477 3.86 28.34 35.11
C LEU A 477 5.13 27.54 35.46
N SER A 478 5.74 27.78 36.62
CA SER A 478 6.89 27.01 37.11
C SER A 478 6.50 25.64 37.70
N THR A 479 5.21 25.33 37.81
CA THR A 479 4.73 24.02 38.30
C THR A 479 5.18 22.90 37.34
N PRO A 480 5.80 21.81 37.84
CA PRO A 480 6.25 20.72 36.99
C PRO A 480 5.06 19.96 36.37
N PRO A 481 5.20 19.40 35.15
CA PRO A 481 4.12 18.73 34.44
C PRO A 481 3.66 17.41 35.10
N GLU A 482 4.51 16.81 35.93
CA GLU A 482 4.24 15.54 36.63
C GLU A 482 3.47 15.74 37.96
N GLY A 483 3.28 16.99 38.39
CA GLY A 483 2.61 17.33 39.65
C GLY A 483 1.09 17.19 39.59
N SER A 484 0.48 16.82 40.71
CA SER A 484 -0.98 16.64 40.83
C SER A 484 -1.77 17.93 40.54
N ASN A 485 -1.13 19.06 40.83
CA ASN A 485 -1.68 20.40 40.69
C ASN A 485 -1.38 21.08 39.34
N PHE A 486 -0.75 20.39 38.39
CA PHE A 486 -0.39 20.99 37.09
C PHE A 486 -1.61 21.52 36.32
N TYR A 487 -2.66 20.71 36.13
CA TYR A 487 -3.85 21.13 35.38
C TYR A 487 -4.62 22.28 36.05
N PRO A 488 -4.89 22.25 37.37
CA PRO A 488 -5.48 23.41 38.08
C PRO A 488 -4.64 24.68 37.96
N ASN A 489 -3.32 24.57 38.08
CA ASN A 489 -2.41 25.72 38.01
C ASN A 489 -2.32 26.28 36.59
N ALA A 490 -2.27 25.41 35.58
CA ALA A 490 -2.30 25.79 34.17
C ALA A 490 -3.58 26.57 33.81
N LEU A 491 -4.75 26.09 34.26
CA LEU A 491 -6.02 26.78 34.02
C LEU A 491 -6.04 28.17 34.69
N ARG A 492 -5.59 28.26 35.95
CA ARG A 492 -5.48 29.54 36.65
C ARG A 492 -4.49 30.48 35.96
N ALA A 493 -3.33 30.00 35.52
CA ALA A 493 -2.33 30.80 34.82
C ALA A 493 -2.87 31.38 33.50
N VAL A 494 -3.58 30.58 32.71
CA VAL A 494 -4.18 31.02 31.44
C VAL A 494 -5.30 32.05 31.65
N VAL A 495 -6.14 31.85 32.66
CA VAL A 495 -7.23 32.80 32.97
C VAL A 495 -6.68 34.10 33.57
N LEU A 496 -5.78 34.03 34.55
CA LEU A 496 -5.19 35.23 35.17
C LEU A 496 -4.36 36.05 34.19
N SER A 497 -3.59 35.41 33.30
CA SER A 497 -2.81 36.12 32.27
C SER A 497 -3.69 36.91 31.30
N SER A 498 -4.90 36.43 30.99
CA SER A 498 -5.86 37.14 30.13
C SER A 498 -6.33 38.48 30.74
N ALA A 499 -6.33 38.60 32.07
CA ALA A 499 -6.69 39.84 32.78
C ALA A 499 -5.55 40.87 32.82
N VAL A 500 -4.30 40.44 32.60
CA VAL A 500 -3.12 41.29 32.64
C VAL A 500 -2.84 41.89 31.26
N SER A 501 -2.57 41.06 30.26
CA SER A 501 -2.24 41.50 28.91
C SER A 501 -2.40 40.37 27.88
N GLN A 502 -2.64 40.75 26.63
CA GLN A 502 -2.71 39.79 25.52
C GLN A 502 -1.37 39.08 25.32
N SER A 503 -0.23 39.78 25.44
CA SER A 503 1.10 39.20 25.27
C SER A 503 1.44 38.16 26.35
N LEU A 504 1.10 38.43 27.61
CA LEU A 504 1.29 37.46 28.70
C LEU A 504 0.37 36.25 28.52
N HIS A 505 -0.86 36.46 28.05
CA HIS A 505 -1.78 35.37 27.76
C HIS A 505 -1.27 34.43 26.66
N GLU A 506 -0.76 34.98 25.55
CA GLU A 506 -0.13 34.17 24.49
C GLU A 506 1.06 33.36 25.03
N LEU A 507 1.93 34.00 25.83
CA LEU A 507 3.10 33.34 26.42
C LEU A 507 2.69 32.21 27.38
N ALA A 508 1.73 32.48 28.27
CA ALA A 508 1.24 31.51 29.24
C ALA A 508 0.63 30.29 28.55
N VAL A 509 -0.20 30.50 27.52
CA VAL A 509 -0.79 29.41 26.72
C VAL A 509 0.29 28.58 26.03
N LYS A 510 1.32 29.20 25.45
CA LYS A 510 2.43 28.46 24.82
C LYS A 510 3.18 27.57 25.80
N VAL A 511 3.53 28.11 26.97
CA VAL A 511 4.26 27.36 28.00
C VAL A 511 3.41 26.20 28.52
N VAL A 512 2.13 26.45 28.79
CA VAL A 512 1.18 25.40 29.21
C VAL A 512 1.03 24.33 28.14
N ALA A 513 0.83 24.72 26.88
CA ALA A 513 0.67 23.78 25.77
C ALA A 513 1.93 22.92 25.58
N ALA A 514 3.12 23.51 25.62
CA ALA A 514 4.39 22.77 25.53
C ALA A 514 4.56 21.76 26.66
N ASN A 515 4.18 22.12 27.90
CA ASN A 515 4.22 21.19 29.03
C ASN A 515 3.18 20.06 28.91
N MET A 516 2.00 20.35 28.35
CA MET A 516 0.92 19.37 28.12
C MET A 516 1.25 18.32 27.05
N VAL A 517 2.13 18.63 26.10
CA VAL A 517 2.58 17.64 25.08
C VAL A 517 3.22 16.42 25.74
N ARG A 518 3.94 16.62 26.86
CA ARG A 518 4.64 15.55 27.58
C ARG A 518 3.70 14.63 28.35
N THR A 519 2.49 15.08 28.68
CA THR A 519 1.58 14.37 29.60
C THR A 519 0.32 13.81 28.93
N ASP A 520 -0.28 14.51 27.96
CA ASP A 520 -1.65 14.22 27.49
C ASP A 520 -1.80 14.07 25.96
N LYS A 521 -0.89 13.31 25.32
CA LYS A 521 -0.97 12.99 23.88
C LYS A 521 -1.23 14.22 22.97
N SER A 522 -0.68 15.38 23.36
CA SER A 522 -0.70 16.69 22.68
C SER A 522 -2.06 17.36 22.35
N LEU A 523 -3.21 16.70 22.47
CA LEU A 523 -4.51 17.28 22.02
C LEU A 523 -4.94 18.51 22.84
N SER A 524 -4.90 18.43 24.16
CA SER A 524 -5.32 19.51 25.06
C SER A 524 -4.47 20.78 24.86
N GLY A 525 -3.15 20.62 24.71
CA GLY A 525 -2.24 21.73 24.40
C GLY A 525 -2.47 22.32 23.01
N THR A 526 -2.73 21.47 22.01
CA THR A 526 -3.04 21.89 20.64
C THR A 526 -4.28 22.77 20.58
N HIS A 527 -5.37 22.39 21.27
CA HIS A 527 -6.60 23.19 21.31
C HIS A 527 -6.39 24.58 21.94
N LEU A 528 -5.57 24.68 22.99
CA LEU A 528 -5.22 25.96 23.60
C LEU A 528 -4.44 26.85 22.61
N LEU A 529 -3.49 26.29 21.86
CA LEU A 529 -2.77 27.02 20.81
C LEU A 529 -3.70 27.49 19.68
N CYS A 530 -4.67 26.67 19.27
CA CYS A 530 -5.69 27.06 18.31
C CYS A 530 -6.56 28.22 18.81
N ALA A 531 -6.92 28.23 20.11
CA ALA A 531 -7.71 29.32 20.70
C ALA A 531 -6.98 30.68 20.65
N VAL A 532 -5.65 30.67 20.71
CA VAL A 532 -4.80 31.86 20.61
C VAL A 532 -4.44 32.19 19.13
N GLY A 533 -4.90 31.38 18.18
CA GLY A 533 -4.60 31.57 16.75
C GLY A 533 -3.18 31.15 16.34
N ARG A 534 -2.47 30.39 17.18
CA ARG A 534 -1.11 29.87 16.89
C ARG A 534 -1.17 28.50 16.18
N TYR A 535 -1.79 28.48 15.00
CA TYR A 535 -2.01 27.25 14.23
C TYR A 535 -0.73 26.54 13.78
N GLN A 536 0.35 27.28 13.49
CA GLN A 536 1.62 26.68 13.06
C GLN A 536 2.29 25.87 14.19
N GLU A 537 2.30 26.42 15.41
CA GLU A 537 2.85 25.75 16.60
C GLU A 537 1.98 24.53 16.95
N ALA A 538 0.66 24.67 16.84
CA ALA A 538 -0.30 23.57 17.03
C ALA A 538 -0.06 22.41 16.04
N CYS A 539 0.14 22.71 14.75
CA CYS A 539 0.47 21.69 13.75
C CYS A 539 1.80 21.00 14.07
N SER A 540 2.84 21.74 14.49
CA SER A 540 4.13 21.14 14.87
C SER A 540 3.98 20.16 16.03
N GLN A 541 3.23 20.52 17.07
CA GLN A 541 3.01 19.65 18.23
C GLN A 541 2.25 18.37 17.87
N LEU A 542 1.25 18.45 16.98
CA LEU A 542 0.56 17.28 16.46
C LEU A 542 1.50 16.38 15.65
N GLN A 543 2.39 16.96 14.84
CA GLN A 543 3.40 16.20 14.09
C GLN A 543 4.42 15.53 15.00
N ASP A 544 4.88 16.22 16.05
CA ASP A 544 5.81 15.68 17.05
C ASP A 544 5.18 14.50 17.82
N ALA A 545 3.86 14.52 18.02
CA ALA A 545 3.10 13.44 18.63
C ALA A 545 2.75 12.29 17.65
N GLY A 546 3.08 12.41 16.36
CA GLY A 546 2.76 11.43 15.32
C GLY A 546 1.32 11.51 14.76
N CYS A 547 0.55 12.52 15.12
CA CYS A 547 -0.82 12.76 14.63
C CYS A 547 -0.82 13.54 13.30
N TRP A 548 -0.25 12.94 12.26
CA TRP A 548 -0.01 13.61 10.96
C TRP A 548 -1.30 14.02 10.22
N ASN A 549 -2.32 13.15 10.24
CA ASN A 549 -3.60 13.45 9.57
C ASN A 549 -4.28 14.65 10.24
N ASP A 550 -4.33 14.67 11.58
CA ASP A 550 -4.95 15.75 12.34
C ASP A 550 -4.20 17.07 12.09
N ALA A 551 -2.87 17.04 12.07
CA ALA A 551 -2.05 18.21 11.72
C ALA A 551 -2.34 18.73 10.30
N ALA A 552 -2.49 17.83 9.32
CA ALA A 552 -2.82 18.21 7.94
C ALA A 552 -4.23 18.80 7.82
N THR A 553 -5.21 18.26 8.55
CA THR A 553 -6.58 18.82 8.57
C THR A 553 -6.62 20.21 9.21
N LEU A 554 -5.91 20.39 10.33
CA LEU A 554 -5.79 21.69 10.99
C LEU A 554 -5.10 22.70 10.05
N ALA A 555 -4.00 22.30 9.42
CA ALA A 555 -3.30 23.12 8.44
C ALA A 555 -4.20 23.48 7.25
N ALA A 556 -5.00 22.54 6.73
CA ALA A 556 -5.89 22.79 5.61
C ALA A 556 -6.99 23.82 5.92
N SER A 557 -7.42 23.89 7.18
CA SER A 557 -8.47 24.82 7.63
C SER A 557 -7.97 26.22 7.96
N HIS A 558 -6.75 26.37 8.49
CA HIS A 558 -6.28 27.64 9.06
C HIS A 558 -4.95 28.17 8.50
N LEU A 559 -4.15 27.33 7.83
CA LEU A 559 -2.87 27.73 7.24
C LEU A 559 -2.98 27.87 5.72
N HIS A 560 -2.27 28.84 5.17
CA HIS A 560 -2.26 29.12 3.73
C HIS A 560 -0.83 29.28 3.20
N GLY A 561 -0.64 29.02 1.91
CA GLY A 561 0.64 29.23 1.22
C GLY A 561 1.79 28.40 1.81
N SER A 562 2.90 29.08 2.15
CA SER A 562 4.16 28.45 2.56
C SER A 562 4.05 27.67 3.87
N ASP A 563 3.23 28.12 4.81
CA ASP A 563 3.14 27.47 6.12
C ASP A 563 2.35 26.16 6.03
N TYR A 564 1.31 26.12 5.19
CA TYR A 564 0.63 24.88 4.83
C TYR A 564 1.56 23.91 4.09
N ALA A 565 2.34 24.41 3.12
CA ALA A 565 3.30 23.60 2.37
C ALA A 565 4.36 22.96 3.28
N ARG A 566 4.89 23.70 4.26
CA ARG A 566 5.87 23.19 5.23
C ARG A 566 5.31 22.03 6.08
N VAL A 567 4.05 22.12 6.51
CA VAL A 567 3.39 21.03 7.27
C VAL A 567 3.31 19.77 6.40
N LEU A 568 2.90 19.89 5.13
CA LEU A 568 2.85 18.76 4.22
C LEU A 568 4.22 18.20 3.85
N GLN A 569 5.23 19.05 3.62
CA GLN A 569 6.60 18.61 3.34
C GLN A 569 7.16 17.77 4.49
N ARG A 570 6.98 18.22 5.74
CA ARG A 570 7.43 17.46 6.92
C ARG A 570 6.72 16.12 7.03
N TRP A 571 5.44 16.05 6.65
CA TRP A 571 4.71 14.78 6.58
C TRP A 571 5.24 13.88 5.46
N ALA A 572 5.53 14.44 4.28
CA ALA A 572 6.13 13.70 3.18
C ALA A 572 7.48 13.08 3.57
N ASP A 573 8.35 13.83 4.25
CA ASP A 573 9.64 13.35 4.77
C ASP A 573 9.47 12.17 5.75
N TYR A 574 8.46 12.26 6.64
CA TYR A 574 8.13 11.18 7.56
C TYR A 574 7.63 9.92 6.82
N VAL A 575 6.73 10.08 5.85
CA VAL A 575 6.22 8.94 5.06
C VAL A 575 7.34 8.27 4.26
N LEU A 576 8.27 9.06 3.72
CA LEU A 576 9.41 8.54 2.96
C LEU A 576 10.40 7.76 3.84
N ARG A 577 10.76 8.31 5.01
CA ARG A 577 11.80 7.73 5.89
C ARG A 577 11.27 6.72 6.90
N GLY A 578 10.05 6.92 7.38
CA GLY A 578 9.43 6.11 8.43
C GLY A 578 8.55 4.99 7.89
N GLU A 579 7.63 5.30 6.97
CA GLU A 579 6.73 4.30 6.37
C GLU A 579 7.33 3.60 5.14
N HIS A 580 8.44 4.12 4.59
CA HIS A 580 9.07 3.64 3.36
C HIS A 580 8.13 3.60 2.13
N ASN A 581 7.10 4.45 2.11
CA ASN A 581 6.15 4.53 1.01
C ASN A 581 6.46 5.73 0.11
N MET A 582 7.32 5.50 -0.88
CA MET A 582 7.76 6.53 -1.83
C MET A 582 6.58 7.19 -2.56
N TRP A 583 5.64 6.40 -3.08
CA TRP A 583 4.51 6.92 -3.88
C TRP A 583 3.63 7.88 -3.09
N ARG A 584 3.31 7.53 -1.84
CA ARG A 584 2.53 8.40 -0.95
C ARG A 584 3.30 9.68 -0.61
N ALA A 585 4.61 9.59 -0.38
CA ALA A 585 5.45 10.76 -0.13
C ALA A 585 5.47 11.72 -1.33
N LEU A 586 5.58 11.19 -2.55
CA LEU A 586 5.56 12.01 -3.78
C LEU A 586 4.27 12.83 -3.93
N ILE A 587 3.11 12.25 -3.61
CA ILE A 587 1.83 12.98 -3.64
C ILE A 587 1.83 14.14 -2.65
N LEU A 588 2.36 13.91 -1.44
CA LEU A 588 2.43 14.95 -0.41
C LEU A 588 3.39 16.07 -0.80
N TYR A 589 4.55 15.76 -1.40
CA TYR A 589 5.46 16.77 -1.95
C TYR A 589 4.79 17.59 -3.05
N VAL A 590 4.09 16.94 -3.98
CA VAL A 590 3.35 17.61 -5.06
C VAL A 590 2.25 18.51 -4.50
N ALA A 591 1.45 18.02 -3.55
CA ALA A 591 0.40 18.79 -2.90
C ALA A 591 0.94 19.99 -2.10
N ALA A 592 2.18 19.92 -1.64
CA ALA A 592 2.92 21.01 -1.00
C ALA A 592 3.54 22.00 -2.00
N GLY A 593 3.61 21.67 -3.30
CA GLY A 593 4.33 22.44 -4.31
C GLY A 593 5.83 22.17 -4.38
N ALA A 594 6.31 21.16 -3.64
CA ALA A 594 7.70 20.76 -3.45
C ALA A 594 8.17 19.79 -4.56
N LEU A 595 8.06 20.23 -5.83
CA LEU A 595 8.46 19.42 -6.99
C LEU A 595 9.95 19.02 -6.99
N PRO A 596 10.89 19.89 -6.58
CA PRO A 596 12.32 19.53 -6.51
C PRO A 596 12.60 18.39 -5.53
N GLU A 597 11.96 18.39 -4.36
CA GLU A 597 12.11 17.36 -3.36
C GLU A 597 11.54 16.02 -3.84
N ALA A 598 10.45 16.05 -4.62
CA ALA A 598 9.93 14.86 -5.29
C ALA A 598 10.93 14.31 -6.34
N LEU A 599 11.54 15.18 -7.15
CA LEU A 599 12.56 14.78 -8.14
C LEU A 599 13.84 14.25 -7.51
N ASP A 600 14.32 14.88 -6.44
CA ASP A 600 15.48 14.43 -5.67
C ASP A 600 15.21 13.04 -5.04
N THR A 601 13.99 12.80 -4.56
CA THR A 601 13.56 11.49 -4.07
C THR A 601 13.62 10.43 -5.18
N LEU A 602 13.12 10.74 -6.38
CA LEU A 602 13.18 9.84 -7.53
C LEU A 602 14.62 9.57 -7.98
N ARG A 603 15.48 10.60 -7.99
CA ARG A 603 16.91 10.49 -8.30
C ARG A 603 17.64 9.57 -7.32
N LYS A 604 17.42 9.75 -6.00
CA LYS A 604 17.97 8.88 -4.95
C LYS A 604 17.49 7.44 -5.07
N SER A 605 16.28 7.23 -5.58
CA SER A 605 15.72 5.89 -5.82
C SER A 605 16.26 5.19 -7.08
N GLN A 606 17.09 5.86 -7.88
CA GLN A 606 17.66 5.35 -9.15
C GLN A 606 16.60 4.91 -10.18
N ARG A 607 15.47 5.62 -10.27
CA ARG A 607 14.37 5.35 -11.22
C ARG A 607 14.24 6.45 -12.28
N PRO A 608 15.10 6.47 -13.31
CA PRO A 608 15.12 7.55 -14.30
C PRO A 608 13.89 7.55 -15.22
N ASP A 609 13.31 6.38 -15.47
CA ASP A 609 12.05 6.20 -16.20
C ASP A 609 10.88 6.89 -15.48
N THR A 610 10.73 6.63 -14.19
CA THR A 610 9.65 7.21 -13.38
C THR A 610 9.82 8.73 -13.25
N ALA A 611 11.06 9.22 -13.13
CA ALA A 611 11.36 10.65 -13.09
C ALA A 611 10.95 11.37 -14.39
N ALA A 612 11.25 10.78 -15.56
CA ALA A 612 10.83 11.32 -16.85
C ALA A 612 9.30 11.34 -16.98
N MET A 613 8.63 10.23 -16.65
CA MET A 613 7.16 10.16 -16.69
C MET A 613 6.51 11.14 -15.71
N PHE A 614 7.11 11.36 -14.54
CA PHE A 614 6.64 12.32 -13.56
C PHE A 614 6.65 13.75 -14.11
N LEU A 615 7.72 14.16 -14.78
CA LEU A 615 7.81 15.48 -15.42
C LEU A 615 6.77 15.64 -16.55
N LEU A 616 6.57 14.63 -17.39
CA LEU A 616 5.53 14.64 -18.45
C LEU A 616 4.14 14.81 -17.85
N ALA A 617 3.79 14.02 -16.84
CA ALA A 617 2.50 14.09 -16.17
C ALA A 617 2.24 15.45 -15.52
N CYS A 618 3.26 16.02 -14.88
CA CYS A 618 3.18 17.35 -14.27
C CYS A 618 2.97 18.43 -15.33
N HIS A 619 3.71 18.37 -16.44
CA HIS A 619 3.58 19.30 -17.55
C HIS A 619 2.17 19.26 -18.18
N GLU A 620 1.67 18.07 -18.52
CA GLU A 620 0.36 17.92 -19.16
C GLU A 620 -0.76 18.42 -18.25
N THR A 621 -0.74 18.04 -16.97
CA THR A 621 -1.73 18.50 -15.98
C THR A 621 -1.69 20.02 -15.83
N TYR A 622 -0.50 20.61 -15.80
CA TYR A 622 -0.34 22.05 -15.69
C TYR A 622 -0.86 22.79 -16.93
N SER A 623 -0.54 22.30 -18.13
CA SER A 623 -1.03 22.85 -19.39
C SER A 623 -2.56 22.78 -19.49
N GLN A 624 -3.17 21.66 -19.05
CA GLN A 624 -4.63 21.53 -18.98
C GLN A 624 -5.26 22.54 -18.01
N ALA A 625 -4.68 22.69 -16.81
CA ALA A 625 -5.16 23.65 -15.82
C ALA A 625 -5.05 25.11 -16.30
N LEU A 626 -4.05 25.43 -17.12
CA LEU A 626 -3.90 26.76 -17.72
C LEU A 626 -5.00 27.02 -18.77
N SER A 627 -5.29 26.06 -19.65
CA SER A 627 -6.35 26.18 -20.65
C SER A 627 -7.75 26.30 -20.04
N GLU A 628 -8.00 25.67 -18.88
CA GLU A 628 -9.27 25.79 -18.14
C GLU A 628 -9.46 27.17 -17.46
N SER A 629 -8.39 27.97 -17.34
CA SER A 629 -8.38 29.22 -16.58
C SER A 629 -8.53 30.51 -17.41
N GLU A 630 -8.44 30.43 -18.74
CA GLU A 630 -8.73 31.58 -19.61
C GLU A 630 -10.26 31.65 -19.87
N PRO A 631 -10.95 32.74 -19.47
CA PRO A 631 -12.35 32.90 -19.80
C PRO A 631 -12.51 33.13 -21.31
N GLU A 632 -13.52 32.50 -21.90
CA GLU A 632 -13.98 32.76 -23.27
C GLU A 632 -14.46 34.23 -23.37
N ASP A 633 -13.55 35.17 -23.57
CA ASP A 633 -13.88 36.53 -24.00
C ASP A 633 -13.96 36.51 -25.54
N ASP A 634 -15.20 36.43 -26.04
CA ASP A 634 -15.57 36.69 -27.42
C ASP A 634 -15.16 38.11 -27.81
N THR A 635 -13.93 38.31 -28.31
CA THR A 635 -13.55 39.24 -29.39
C THR A 635 -12.02 39.38 -29.48
N SER A 636 -11.36 38.39 -30.08
CA SER A 636 -10.29 38.63 -31.04
C SER A 636 -9.94 37.32 -31.74
N VAL A 637 -10.37 37.19 -32.99
CA VAL A 637 -9.86 36.18 -33.92
C VAL A 637 -8.42 36.57 -34.28
N LEU A 638 -7.50 36.29 -33.37
CA LEU A 638 -6.11 35.98 -33.64
C LEU A 638 -5.79 34.82 -32.70
N ALA A 639 -6.14 33.62 -33.16
CA ALA A 639 -5.62 32.39 -32.59
C ALA A 639 -4.11 32.56 -32.44
N LEU A 640 -3.63 32.65 -31.20
CA LEU A 640 -2.24 32.45 -30.86
C LEU A 640 -1.93 30.98 -31.18
N THR A 641 -1.60 30.72 -32.45
CA THR A 641 -0.88 29.51 -32.82
C THR A 641 0.37 29.46 -31.93
N PRO A 642 0.57 28.40 -31.12
CA PRO A 642 1.81 28.27 -30.38
C PRO A 642 2.95 28.27 -31.40
N THR A 643 3.88 29.20 -31.28
CA THR A 643 5.10 29.18 -32.10
C THR A 643 5.84 27.86 -31.83
N PRO A 644 6.49 27.26 -32.83
CA PRO A 644 7.13 25.93 -32.70
C PRO A 644 8.13 25.83 -31.54
N GLU A 645 8.73 26.95 -31.11
CA GLU A 645 9.64 27.05 -29.96
C GLU A 645 8.93 26.86 -28.59
N GLN A 646 7.62 27.07 -28.51
CA GLN A 646 6.82 26.91 -27.29
C GLN A 646 6.37 25.46 -27.04
N THR A 647 6.40 24.61 -28.06
CA THR A 647 6.05 23.19 -28.03
C THR A 647 7.19 22.29 -27.53
N GLU A 648 8.43 22.80 -27.50
CA GLU A 648 9.61 22.00 -27.12
C GLU A 648 9.98 22.06 -25.64
N LYS A 649 9.42 23.03 -24.87
CA LYS A 649 9.79 23.23 -23.46
C LYS A 649 8.66 22.85 -22.50
N LEU A 650 8.97 21.91 -21.61
CA LEU A 650 8.16 21.53 -20.45
C LEU A 650 7.86 22.77 -19.57
N ARG A 651 6.57 23.05 -19.37
CA ARG A 651 6.06 24.17 -18.54
C ARG A 651 5.63 23.71 -17.15
N PHE A 652 5.91 24.52 -16.13
CA PHE A 652 5.52 24.31 -14.74
C PHE A 652 5.00 25.59 -14.05
N PRO A 653 4.25 25.49 -12.93
CA PRO A 653 3.57 26.61 -12.26
C PRO A 653 4.45 27.77 -11.76
N SER A 654 5.75 27.53 -11.59
CA SER A 654 6.74 28.50 -11.15
C SER A 654 8.15 27.95 -11.41
N LYS A 655 9.19 28.77 -11.22
CA LYS A 655 10.63 28.42 -11.24
C LYS A 655 11.04 27.39 -10.16
N ASN A 656 10.18 26.40 -9.87
CA ASN A 656 10.45 25.40 -8.85
C ASN A 656 11.45 24.38 -9.37
N VAL A 657 11.37 23.97 -10.64
CA VAL A 657 12.34 23.07 -11.25
C VAL A 657 13.33 23.88 -12.07
N ALA A 658 14.62 23.74 -11.80
CA ALA A 658 15.66 24.39 -12.59
C ALA A 658 15.73 23.76 -13.99
N ASP A 659 15.99 24.58 -15.02
CA ASP A 659 16.18 24.08 -16.39
C ASP A 659 17.30 23.02 -16.45
N GLU A 660 18.31 23.13 -15.59
CA GLU A 660 19.39 22.14 -15.43
C GLU A 660 18.88 20.77 -14.95
N ASP A 661 17.96 20.75 -13.98
CA ASP A 661 17.37 19.50 -13.47
C ASP A 661 16.53 18.81 -14.55
N LEU A 662 15.85 19.59 -15.40
CA LEU A 662 15.09 19.07 -16.53
C LEU A 662 15.99 18.40 -17.57
N ILE A 663 17.06 19.09 -17.96
CA ILE A 663 18.04 18.58 -18.92
C ILE A 663 18.68 17.30 -18.37
N ALA A 664 19.07 17.29 -17.09
CA ALA A 664 19.65 16.12 -16.45
C ALA A 664 18.69 14.91 -16.44
N VAL A 665 17.41 15.10 -16.14
CA VAL A 665 16.44 13.99 -16.18
C VAL A 665 16.25 13.47 -17.60
N SER A 666 16.17 14.36 -18.60
CA SER A 666 16.03 13.97 -20.01
C SER A 666 17.26 13.19 -20.51
N GLU A 667 18.47 13.64 -20.19
CA GLU A 667 19.72 12.97 -20.57
C GLU A 667 19.85 11.59 -19.92
N VAL A 668 19.60 11.49 -18.61
CA VAL A 668 19.66 10.21 -17.88
C VAL A 668 18.58 9.25 -18.40
N PHE A 669 17.39 9.74 -18.73
CA PHE A 669 16.36 8.93 -19.35
C PHE A 669 16.76 8.44 -20.75
N GLY A 670 17.36 9.30 -21.59
CA GLY A 670 17.89 8.89 -22.90
C GLY A 670 18.95 7.79 -22.79
N GLN A 671 19.88 7.91 -21.84
CA GLN A 671 20.87 6.86 -21.54
C GLN A 671 20.21 5.56 -21.07
N TYR A 672 19.18 5.66 -20.23
CA TYR A 672 18.38 4.52 -19.79
C TYR A 672 17.71 3.81 -20.97
N GLN A 673 17.11 4.56 -21.90
CA GLN A 673 16.48 4.01 -23.10
C GLN A 673 17.49 3.26 -23.98
N GLN A 674 18.67 3.86 -24.23
CA GLN A 674 19.73 3.22 -25.02
C GLN A 674 20.21 1.93 -24.37
N LYS A 675 20.47 1.96 -23.06
CA LYS A 675 20.85 0.77 -22.29
C LYS A 675 19.78 -0.33 -22.34
N LEU A 676 18.52 0.05 -22.25
CA LEU A 676 17.39 -0.88 -22.33
C LEU A 676 17.32 -1.58 -23.69
N VAL A 677 17.55 -0.87 -24.80
CA VAL A 677 17.62 -1.48 -26.13
C VAL A 677 18.76 -2.49 -26.21
N HIS A 678 19.96 -2.16 -25.74
CA HIS A 678 21.07 -3.12 -25.73
C HIS A 678 20.72 -4.39 -24.96
N LEU A 679 20.15 -4.26 -23.76
CA LEU A 679 19.72 -5.41 -22.96
C LEU A 679 18.61 -6.23 -23.61
N CYS A 680 17.73 -5.58 -24.37
CA CYS A 680 16.69 -6.28 -25.14
C CYS A 680 17.28 -7.08 -26.30
N MET A 681 18.30 -6.55 -26.98
CA MET A 681 18.96 -7.23 -28.10
C MET A 681 19.81 -8.42 -27.63
N ASP A 682 20.35 -8.36 -26.41
CA ASP A 682 21.14 -9.45 -25.80
C ASP A 682 20.26 -10.57 -25.23
N ALA A 683 18.98 -10.29 -24.95
CA ALA A 683 18.03 -11.27 -24.46
C ALA A 683 17.35 -11.97 -25.65
N GLU A 684 17.51 -13.30 -25.77
CA GLU A 684 16.73 -14.05 -26.76
C GLU A 684 15.23 -14.04 -26.37
N PRO A 685 14.32 -13.77 -27.30
CA PRO A 685 12.90 -13.99 -27.05
C PRO A 685 12.71 -15.48 -26.77
N THR A 686 12.11 -15.82 -25.63
CA THR A 686 11.81 -17.20 -25.24
C THR A 686 10.68 -17.72 -26.12
N SER A 687 10.99 -17.99 -27.38
CA SER A 687 10.11 -18.59 -28.38
C SER A 687 10.78 -19.87 -28.89
N ASP A 688 10.91 -20.86 -28.01
CA ASP A 688 11.24 -22.25 -28.35
C ASP A 688 10.21 -23.19 -27.69
#